data_AF-A0A6M3IY83-F1
#
_entry.id   AF-A0A6M3IY83-F1
#
_cell.length_a   1.000
_cell.length_b   1.000
_cell.length_c   1.000
_cell.angle_alpha   90.00
_cell.angle_beta   90.00
_cell.angle_gamma   90.00
#
_symmetry.space_group_name_H-M   'P 1'
#
loop_
_entity.id
_entity.type
_entity.pdbx_description
1 polymer ?
#
loop_
_entity_poly.entity_id
_entity_poly.type
_entity_poly.pdbx_seq_one_letter_code
_entity_poly.pdbx_strand_id
1 'polypeptide(L)'
;MKKSLIFALIFVSIAVFVLAQQTELPQIPDDTQKAMQYRFDGQWMPDVDPAKIGAMNFRTMTNMRYTEQGIEGVKGFTHANTTAITSTPEIQSGFHFRKDSPAESHILVYADDGNVYQNEAVIPAASNFNASPVFSVVSGASAGRFAPAAGGQVAFCDEKESVIWGGDEMITAAFITSTSAEYSVLNPRDYTEEINNDLTDINNVAFIGGGNDSNATLLAHFEGTDGSTANYTSEDSHAHTLVRNAGASLDTAQAKFGVSSALFNGAAGYYNVDDSDGVNNWWDLDVNKFTVELWFRFNGAVVDAGFIEQRLDDNNHWSFYYDHGTTTIHFVLEDDPGSAEVDVSASYTFAADTWYHLSFTRGWGGAVTGYALCVNGTAVATGALGAGYDAPALLNDLHIGRTAFDGARYAGGWIDEVRITKGVARWTANFTPPTRPYLLSALTWFVGAPRPLQGCKFYIGDANTATSTLTGYEWNGHSWDALFITDNTDTGASLAATGTVTWSDTQATSKPKFMENRLFYFYKFILDAGEATIYKCTIDAAMQPIVDIWDGVYRQPIQFQVYDAAVYEDYTLEVNDPDSTYYANLNALANTEWVVAMFDERMTAIKFITIAGSSNTNVATCTVKYWDGVGFVSVGDITDTTLDAATSTKSLNQSGSVFWDPPDSEQEFQRSMFGSTGYAYQISWSAALAATVSVNVVQGIPAQLDINPFKFPATYKNRLLFCGYTEGGEGNRCDFSVTHAPQFFNGAESSMNGAQSLYFGGADDLTCGTEMYNRFGSNIFSIFLALKKTETYILSGSSPDSADSDPFRIFPISYNIGCPAPSTLATAEVGFQIAQDVERNVAMWLSYSGPVLFDGAVIYPIKGIDKYFDPQSNDYLGASNIEAATGWYDQTHKEYNLRIST
;
A
#
# COMPACT_ATOMS: atom_id res chain seq x y z
N MET A 1 34.59 41.42 2.00
CA MET A 1 33.54 41.42 3.03
C MET A 1 32.22 41.50 2.31
N LYS A 2 31.48 40.38 2.22
CA LYS A 2 30.09 40.39 1.75
C LYS A 2 29.25 41.16 2.78
N LYS A 3 28.38 42.07 2.36
CA LYS A 3 27.43 42.74 3.26
C LYS A 3 26.08 42.05 3.08
N SER A 4 25.56 41.45 4.14
CA SER A 4 24.18 40.97 4.17
C SER A 4 23.29 42.07 4.75
N LEU A 5 22.25 42.49 4.03
CA LEU A 5 21.14 43.24 4.61
C LEU A 5 20.05 42.24 5.02
N ILE A 6 19.59 42.39 6.27
CA ILE A 6 18.42 41.70 6.81
C ILE A 6 17.42 42.80 7.18
N PHE A 7 16.21 42.73 6.63
CA PHE A 7 15.09 43.59 7.04
C PHE A 7 14.10 42.77 7.88
N ALA A 8 13.70 43.33 9.02
CA ALA A 8 12.53 42.91 9.78
C ALA A 8 11.53 44.07 9.78
N LEU A 9 10.25 43.78 9.53
CA LEU A 9 9.19 44.78 9.39
C LEU A 9 8.19 44.65 10.55
N ILE A 10 8.14 45.67 11.40
CA ILE A 10 7.30 45.70 12.62
C ILE A 10 6.21 46.77 12.45
N PHE A 11 4.96 46.42 12.72
CA PHE A 11 3.83 47.35 12.76
C PHE A 11 3.72 48.01 14.14
N VAL A 12 3.89 49.33 14.25
CA VAL A 12 3.73 50.10 15.51
C VAL A 12 2.93 51.39 15.27
N SER A 13 2.04 51.72 16.21
CA SER A 13 1.22 52.94 16.20
C SER A 13 1.64 53.96 17.28
N ILE A 14 1.48 55.25 17.00
CA ILE A 14 2.08 56.35 17.80
C ILE A 14 1.14 56.83 18.92
N ALA A 15 1.69 57.03 20.13
CA ALA A 15 1.13 57.93 21.14
C ALA A 15 2.25 58.71 21.87
N VAL A 16 2.00 60.00 22.18
CA VAL A 16 2.96 60.93 22.78
C VAL A 16 2.52 61.33 24.19
N PHE A 17 3.44 61.31 25.18
CA PHE A 17 3.33 62.12 26.41
C PHE A 17 4.72 62.56 26.91
N VAL A 18 4.74 63.52 27.85
CA VAL A 18 5.80 64.55 27.99
C VAL A 18 6.14 64.87 29.45
N LEU A 19 7.38 65.35 29.70
CA LEU A 19 7.99 65.85 30.97
C LEU A 19 8.33 64.77 32.04
N ALA A 20 9.38 64.88 32.87
CA ALA A 20 10.33 65.98 33.15
C ALA A 20 11.74 65.50 33.58
N GLN A 21 12.73 66.41 33.58
CA GLN A 21 14.13 66.18 34.02
C GLN A 21 14.32 66.20 35.55
N GLN A 22 15.35 65.51 36.07
CA GLN A 22 16.40 66.18 36.88
C GLN A 22 17.71 65.36 37.02
N THR A 23 18.84 66.05 37.13
CA THR A 23 20.19 65.55 37.51
C THR A 23 20.50 65.94 38.98
N GLU A 24 21.61 65.62 39.69
CA GLU A 24 22.94 65.07 39.38
C GLU A 24 23.64 64.66 40.71
N LEU A 25 24.46 63.60 40.82
CA LEU A 25 25.96 63.56 40.80
C LEU A 25 26.45 62.23 41.49
N PRO A 26 27.75 61.84 41.46
CA PRO A 26 28.22 60.48 41.82
C PRO A 26 29.06 60.36 43.12
N GLN A 27 29.14 59.13 43.68
CA GLN A 27 30.24 58.60 44.51
C GLN A 27 30.40 57.07 44.28
N ILE A 28 31.61 56.54 44.52
CA ILE A 28 32.13 55.17 44.31
C ILE A 28 32.96 54.82 45.59
N PRO A 29 33.22 53.56 46.06
CA PRO A 29 33.01 52.20 45.51
C PRO A 29 32.23 51.21 46.41
N ASP A 30 32.18 49.94 45.97
CA ASP A 30 31.93 48.69 46.72
C ASP A 30 30.57 48.55 47.45
N ASP A 31 29.64 47.76 46.89
CA ASP A 31 29.73 46.29 47.01
C ASP A 31 28.69 45.54 46.13
N THR A 32 29.03 44.29 45.77
CA THR A 32 28.19 43.22 45.19
C THR A 32 27.47 43.43 43.84
N GLN A 33 27.54 42.40 43.00
CA GLN A 33 26.74 42.27 41.78
C GLN A 33 25.23 42.28 42.09
N LYS A 34 24.57 43.41 41.85
CA LYS A 34 23.17 43.45 41.47
C LYS A 34 23.06 43.57 39.96
N ALA A 35 21.99 43.02 39.40
CA ALA A 35 21.75 43.00 37.97
C ALA A 35 22.09 44.35 37.33
N MET A 36 23.01 44.34 36.35
CA MET A 36 23.14 45.47 35.44
C MET A 36 21.85 45.53 34.63
N GLN A 37 20.92 46.35 35.12
CA GLN A 37 19.75 46.75 34.38
C GLN A 37 20.26 47.60 33.21
N TYR A 38 20.47 46.95 32.06
CA TYR A 38 20.79 47.64 30.81
C TYR A 38 19.74 48.72 30.62
N ARG A 39 20.17 49.99 30.61
CA ARG A 39 19.27 51.08 30.26
C ARG A 39 19.10 51.06 28.75
N PHE A 40 17.87 50.83 28.31
CA PHE A 40 17.47 50.75 26.91
C PHE A 40 17.04 52.14 26.37
N ASP A 41 17.82 53.16 26.68
CA ASP A 41 17.61 54.57 26.31
C ASP A 41 18.57 55.06 25.21
N GLY A 42 19.28 54.14 24.57
CA GLY A 42 20.19 54.38 23.44
C GLY A 42 19.53 54.34 22.06
N GLN A 43 20.01 55.17 21.15
CA GLN A 43 19.59 55.21 19.74
C GLN A 43 20.49 54.34 18.85
N TRP A 44 19.95 53.75 17.78
CA TRP A 44 20.77 53.12 16.74
C TRP A 44 21.37 54.17 15.80
N MET A 45 22.69 54.13 15.61
CA MET A 45 23.47 55.14 14.89
C MET A 45 24.47 54.48 13.92
N PRO A 46 24.01 53.86 12.82
CA PRO A 46 24.84 53.02 11.95
C PRO A 46 25.91 53.83 11.17
N ASP A 47 25.55 55.03 10.72
CA ASP A 47 26.36 55.85 9.81
C ASP A 47 27.28 56.87 10.52
N VAL A 48 27.41 56.76 11.84
CA VAL A 48 28.18 57.70 12.65
C VAL A 48 29.54 57.10 13.01
N ASP A 49 30.56 57.95 13.02
CA ASP A 49 31.92 57.63 13.49
C ASP A 49 31.85 56.91 14.86
N PRO A 50 32.41 55.69 15.00
CA PRO A 50 32.32 54.90 16.22
C PRO A 50 32.80 55.63 17.48
N ALA A 51 33.72 56.60 17.35
CA ALA A 51 34.18 57.41 18.48
C ALA A 51 33.11 58.37 19.05
N LYS A 52 32.02 58.63 18.29
CA LYS A 52 30.96 59.59 18.66
C LYS A 52 29.67 58.92 19.16
N ILE A 53 29.63 57.59 19.19
CA ILE A 53 28.42 56.83 19.56
C ILE A 53 28.14 56.95 21.08
N GLY A 54 29.15 57.24 21.90
CA GLY A 54 28.97 57.43 23.35
C GLY A 54 28.65 56.12 24.07
N ALA A 55 28.40 56.19 25.38
CA ALA A 55 28.30 55.01 26.23
C ALA A 55 26.97 54.24 26.13
N MET A 56 25.98 54.77 25.42
CA MET A 56 24.59 54.28 25.46
C MET A 56 24.01 53.92 24.07
N ASN A 57 24.55 54.45 22.97
CA ASN A 57 24.02 54.21 21.62
C ASN A 57 24.67 52.98 20.95
N PHE A 58 24.05 52.47 19.89
CA PHE A 58 24.44 51.19 19.26
C PHE A 58 24.83 51.37 17.79
N ARG A 59 25.95 50.74 17.38
CA ARG A 59 26.44 50.75 15.99
C ARG A 59 25.95 49.55 15.16
N THR A 60 25.95 48.38 15.78
CA THR A 60 25.65 47.10 15.16
C THR A 60 24.78 46.31 16.13
N MET A 61 23.65 45.78 15.64
CA MET A 61 22.85 44.79 16.36
C MET A 61 23.04 43.43 15.69
N THR A 62 23.39 42.43 16.49
CA THR A 62 23.53 41.02 16.05
C THR A 62 22.74 40.16 17.02
N ASN A 63 21.81 39.36 16.50
CA ASN A 63 20.87 38.54 17.27
C ASN A 63 20.07 39.34 18.32
N MET A 64 19.77 40.61 18.00
CA MET A 64 18.89 41.48 18.80
C MET A 64 17.92 42.20 17.88
N ARG A 65 16.67 42.36 18.32
CA ARG A 65 15.61 43.08 17.60
C ARG A 65 15.04 44.23 18.43
N TYR A 66 14.38 45.17 17.75
CA TYR A 66 13.53 46.16 18.41
C TYR A 66 12.15 45.57 18.73
N THR A 67 11.54 46.05 19.80
CA THR A 67 10.11 45.85 20.16
C THR A 67 9.53 47.18 20.64
N GLU A 68 8.22 47.24 20.86
CA GLU A 68 7.58 48.40 21.50
C GLU A 68 8.13 48.69 22.92
N GLN A 69 8.85 47.75 23.53
CA GLN A 69 9.40 47.85 24.90
C GLN A 69 10.93 48.02 24.95
N GLY A 70 11.63 48.08 23.81
CA GLY A 70 13.07 48.31 23.75
C GLY A 70 13.79 47.41 22.75
N ILE A 71 14.91 46.81 23.17
CA ILE A 71 15.69 45.85 22.38
C ILE A 71 15.73 44.52 23.14
N GLU A 72 15.43 43.41 22.48
CA GLU A 72 15.55 42.07 23.06
C GLU A 72 16.40 41.12 22.21
N GLY A 73 16.94 40.08 22.86
CA GLY A 73 17.70 39.04 22.19
C GLY A 73 16.79 38.11 21.39
N VAL A 74 17.09 37.91 20.11
CA VAL A 74 16.44 36.90 19.28
C VAL A 74 16.91 35.53 19.75
N LYS A 75 15.98 34.64 20.12
CA LYS A 75 16.33 33.25 20.45
C LYS A 75 17.01 32.61 19.24
N GLY A 76 18.17 31.99 19.46
CA GLY A 76 18.85 31.22 18.41
C GLY A 76 17.98 30.05 17.94
N PHE A 77 18.11 29.69 16.67
CA PHE A 77 17.49 28.51 16.11
C PHE A 77 17.93 27.25 16.88
N THR A 78 17.02 26.29 17.07
CA THR A 78 17.40 24.95 17.50
C THR A 78 18.36 24.38 16.47
N HIS A 79 19.51 23.88 16.90
CA HIS A 79 20.46 23.25 15.99
C HIS A 79 19.82 21.96 15.44
N ALA A 80 19.82 21.77 14.11
CA ALA A 80 19.52 20.47 13.54
C ALA A 80 20.61 19.45 13.91
N ASN A 81 21.89 19.85 13.77
CA ASN A 81 23.06 19.00 14.01
C ASN A 81 23.61 19.08 15.43
N THR A 82 24.09 17.95 15.95
CA THR A 82 24.85 17.87 17.21
C THR A 82 26.32 18.26 17.03
N THR A 83 26.89 18.00 15.84
CA THR A 83 28.27 18.34 15.50
C THR A 83 28.34 19.65 14.71
N ALA A 84 29.33 20.49 15.01
CA ALA A 84 29.60 21.70 14.23
C ALA A 84 30.03 21.35 12.80
N ILE A 85 29.36 21.92 11.81
CA ILE A 85 29.65 21.72 10.39
C ILE A 85 30.98 22.40 10.04
N THR A 86 31.96 21.62 9.59
CA THR A 86 33.29 22.12 9.18
C THR A 86 33.46 22.25 7.66
N SER A 87 32.73 21.43 6.89
CA SER A 87 32.63 21.50 5.43
C SER A 87 31.41 20.70 4.97
N THR A 88 30.40 21.36 4.41
CA THR A 88 29.28 20.73 3.68
C THR A 88 28.99 21.52 2.40
N PRO A 89 28.30 20.91 1.43
CA PRO A 89 27.60 21.64 0.39
C PRO A 89 26.64 22.71 0.97
N GLU A 90 26.35 23.76 0.19
CA GLU A 90 25.43 24.84 0.55
C GLU A 90 23.98 24.37 0.36
N ILE A 91 23.20 24.33 1.46
CA ILE A 91 21.78 23.94 1.44
C ILE A 91 20.98 24.96 0.63
N GLN A 92 20.34 24.49 -0.43
CA GLN A 92 19.51 25.29 -1.35
C GLN A 92 18.05 25.34 -0.90
N SER A 93 17.52 24.22 -0.41
CA SER A 93 16.15 24.11 0.10
C SER A 93 16.04 23.02 1.17
N GLY A 94 14.93 22.99 1.90
CA GLY A 94 14.66 21.94 2.88
C GLY A 94 13.20 21.86 3.29
N PHE A 95 12.82 20.73 3.86
CA PHE A 95 11.45 20.36 4.18
C PHE A 95 11.41 19.53 5.46
N HIS A 96 10.43 19.78 6.34
CA HIS A 96 10.17 18.90 7.48
C HIS A 96 9.03 17.95 7.10
N PHE A 97 9.39 16.76 6.65
CA PHE A 97 8.46 15.67 6.43
C PHE A 97 7.90 15.19 7.78
N ARG A 98 6.57 15.08 7.86
CA ARG A 98 5.85 14.57 9.02
C ARG A 98 4.69 13.71 8.55
N LYS A 99 4.50 12.58 9.22
CA LYS A 99 3.37 11.67 9.00
C LYS A 99 2.88 11.16 10.36
N ASP A 100 1.59 10.92 10.48
CA ASP A 100 0.96 10.53 11.76
C ASP A 100 0.73 9.01 11.90
N SER A 101 0.57 8.28 10.79
CA SER A 101 0.42 6.81 10.80
C SER A 101 1.19 6.15 9.63
N PRO A 102 2.22 5.32 9.95
CA PRO A 102 2.98 5.37 11.19
C PRO A 102 3.61 6.76 11.43
N ALA A 103 3.93 7.06 12.69
CA ALA A 103 4.43 8.37 13.08
C ALA A 103 5.90 8.55 12.67
N GLU A 104 6.17 9.48 11.77
CA GLU A 104 7.51 9.76 11.21
C GLU A 104 7.82 11.26 11.19
N SER A 105 9.11 11.61 11.32
CA SER A 105 9.60 12.98 11.34
C SER A 105 11.01 13.07 10.78
N HIS A 106 11.13 13.53 9.53
CA HIS A 106 12.41 13.66 8.82
C HIS A 106 12.64 15.10 8.38
N ILE A 107 13.83 15.67 8.65
CA ILE A 107 14.25 16.90 7.97
C ILE A 107 15.01 16.50 6.71
N LEU A 108 14.44 16.85 5.55
CA LEU A 108 15.06 16.72 4.25
C LEU A 108 15.74 18.05 3.87
N VAL A 109 16.93 17.99 3.28
CA VAL A 109 17.62 19.15 2.71
C VAL A 109 18.20 18.80 1.35
N TYR A 110 17.99 19.66 0.36
CA TYR A 110 18.67 19.59 -0.94
C TYR A 110 19.85 20.55 -0.95
N ALA A 111 21.02 20.08 -1.39
CA ALA A 111 22.28 20.82 -1.33
C ALA A 111 22.93 21.00 -2.71
N ASP A 112 23.87 21.94 -2.81
CA ASP A 112 24.50 22.37 -4.08
C ASP A 112 25.42 21.33 -4.75
N ASP A 113 25.62 20.17 -4.13
CA ASP A 113 26.28 19.00 -4.71
C ASP A 113 25.31 18.06 -5.46
N GLY A 114 24.00 18.37 -5.47
CA GLY A 114 22.97 17.59 -6.15
C GLY A 114 22.34 16.49 -5.27
N ASN A 115 22.59 16.48 -3.97
CA ASN A 115 22.09 15.44 -3.07
C ASN A 115 20.95 15.93 -2.17
N VAL A 116 20.01 15.02 -1.88
CA VAL A 116 19.03 15.17 -0.80
C VAL A 116 19.50 14.36 0.40
N TYR A 117 19.65 15.01 1.55
CA TYR A 117 20.05 14.40 2.82
C TYR A 117 18.90 14.41 3.82
N GLN A 118 18.82 13.38 4.67
CA GLN A 118 17.83 13.30 5.76
C GLN A 118 18.45 13.37 7.16
N ASN A 119 17.63 13.80 8.11
CA ASN A 119 17.88 13.78 9.54
C ASN A 119 16.62 13.27 10.26
N GLU A 120 16.75 12.12 10.91
CA GLU A 120 15.66 11.30 11.47
C GLU A 120 15.31 11.71 12.92
N ALA A 121 15.90 12.79 13.44
CA ALA A 121 15.64 13.24 14.81
C ALA A 121 14.23 13.84 14.95
N VAL A 122 13.47 13.32 15.93
CA VAL A 122 12.19 13.90 16.32
C VAL A 122 12.42 15.28 16.94
N ILE A 123 11.99 16.33 16.23
CA ILE A 123 12.15 17.73 16.64
C ILE A 123 11.39 18.00 17.95
N PRO A 124 12.01 18.68 18.95
CA PRO A 124 13.21 19.53 18.85
C PRO A 124 14.54 18.87 19.22
N ALA A 125 14.67 17.53 19.18
CA ALA A 125 15.96 16.89 19.33
C ALA A 125 16.87 17.19 18.11
N ALA A 126 18.19 17.15 18.33
CA ALA A 126 19.20 17.32 17.30
C ALA A 126 19.91 15.98 17.03
N SER A 127 20.22 15.70 15.77
CA SER A 127 21.10 14.61 15.31
C SER A 127 21.86 15.07 14.08
N ASN A 128 22.91 14.38 13.65
CA ASN A 128 23.57 14.74 12.40
C ASN A 128 22.77 14.17 11.21
N PHE A 129 22.79 14.86 10.06
CA PHE A 129 22.30 14.30 8.79
C PHE A 129 23.04 13.00 8.45
N ASN A 130 22.33 12.09 7.79
CA ASN A 130 22.90 10.83 7.31
C ASN A 130 24.00 11.08 6.27
N ALA A 131 25.04 10.26 6.30
CA ALA A 131 26.17 10.38 5.38
C ALA A 131 25.84 9.92 3.95
N SER A 132 24.92 8.96 3.82
CA SER A 132 24.33 8.57 2.54
C SER A 132 23.15 9.49 2.23
N PRO A 133 23.02 10.00 0.99
CA PRO A 133 21.84 10.73 0.57
C PRO A 133 20.64 9.78 0.44
N VAL A 134 19.43 10.31 0.56
CA VAL A 134 18.18 9.60 0.25
C VAL A 134 17.83 9.65 -1.24
N PHE A 135 18.37 10.66 -1.94
CA PHE A 135 18.22 10.84 -3.38
C PHE A 135 19.40 11.63 -3.93
N SER A 136 19.83 11.31 -5.15
CA SER A 136 20.88 12.04 -5.89
C SER A 136 20.34 12.38 -7.27
N VAL A 137 20.29 13.67 -7.58
CA VAL A 137 19.69 14.18 -8.83
C VAL A 137 20.51 13.78 -10.07
N VAL A 138 19.84 13.63 -11.22
CA VAL A 138 20.55 13.51 -12.50
C VAL A 138 21.39 14.76 -12.83
N SER A 139 22.47 14.55 -13.57
CA SER A 139 23.44 15.61 -13.88
C SER A 139 22.81 16.80 -14.63
N GLY A 140 22.99 18.01 -14.10
CA GLY A 140 22.45 19.23 -14.70
C GLY A 140 21.07 19.65 -14.19
N ALA A 141 20.51 18.95 -13.21
CA ALA A 141 19.41 19.42 -12.38
C ALA A 141 19.81 20.66 -11.55
N SER A 142 18.82 21.48 -11.18
CA SER A 142 19.04 22.73 -10.44
C SER A 142 17.81 23.13 -9.62
N ALA A 143 18.00 23.99 -8.61
CA ALA A 143 16.89 24.61 -7.87
C ALA A 143 15.84 23.63 -7.27
N GLY A 144 16.30 22.46 -6.82
CA GLY A 144 15.49 21.41 -6.19
C GLY A 144 14.57 21.92 -5.09
N ARG A 145 13.27 21.60 -5.16
CA ARG A 145 12.22 22.09 -4.26
C ARG A 145 11.23 21.01 -3.86
N PHE A 146 10.79 21.09 -2.61
CA PHE A 146 9.86 20.15 -1.98
C PHE A 146 8.45 20.74 -1.84
N ALA A 147 7.44 19.86 -1.85
CA ALA A 147 6.09 20.16 -1.40
C ALA A 147 5.48 18.93 -0.71
N PRO A 148 4.53 19.09 0.23
CA PRO A 148 3.77 17.96 0.73
C PRO A 148 2.98 17.29 -0.42
N ALA A 149 2.63 16.02 -0.26
CA ALA A 149 1.73 15.29 -1.14
C ALA A 149 0.74 14.47 -0.30
N ALA A 150 -0.42 14.15 -0.86
CA ALA A 150 -1.49 13.46 -0.13
C ALA A 150 -1.07 12.04 0.30
N GLY A 151 -1.68 11.54 1.38
CA GLY A 151 -1.30 10.26 1.99
C GLY A 151 -0.01 10.32 2.83
N GLY A 152 0.42 11.51 3.27
CA GLY A 152 1.63 11.65 4.09
C GLY A 152 2.92 11.48 3.30
N GLN A 153 2.95 11.99 2.07
CA GLN A 153 4.09 11.88 1.15
C GLN A 153 4.75 13.26 0.95
N VAL A 154 5.93 13.28 0.33
CA VAL A 154 6.62 14.50 -0.12
C VAL A 154 6.99 14.35 -1.59
N ALA A 155 6.69 15.38 -2.37
CA ALA A 155 7.13 15.50 -3.75
C ALA A 155 8.35 16.42 -3.84
N PHE A 156 9.24 16.15 -4.79
CA PHE A 156 10.44 16.94 -5.08
C PHE A 156 10.59 17.11 -6.59
N CYS A 157 10.97 18.30 -7.04
CA CYS A 157 11.36 18.54 -8.43
C CYS A 157 12.60 19.43 -8.50
N ASP A 158 13.43 19.21 -9.52
CA ASP A 158 14.76 19.82 -9.71
C ASP A 158 15.02 20.25 -11.17
N GLU A 159 13.94 20.52 -11.91
CA GLU A 159 13.93 20.83 -13.35
C GLU A 159 14.25 19.64 -14.29
N LYS A 160 14.56 18.45 -13.75
CA LYS A 160 14.94 17.24 -14.51
C LYS A 160 14.18 15.98 -14.14
N GLU A 161 13.72 15.85 -12.91
CA GLU A 161 12.98 14.71 -12.40
C GLU A 161 11.82 15.19 -11.53
N SER A 162 10.72 14.44 -11.55
CA SER A 162 9.53 14.67 -10.74
C SER A 162 9.37 13.48 -9.79
N VAL A 163 9.80 13.67 -8.54
CA VAL A 163 10.16 12.62 -7.58
C VAL A 163 9.16 12.61 -6.42
N ILE A 164 8.89 11.44 -5.84
CA ILE A 164 8.06 11.30 -4.64
C ILE A 164 8.68 10.33 -3.62
N TRP A 165 8.42 10.58 -2.34
CA TRP A 165 8.79 9.72 -1.23
C TRP A 165 7.68 9.65 -0.17
N GLY A 166 7.49 8.47 0.43
CA GLY A 166 6.41 8.20 1.39
C GLY A 166 6.84 8.16 2.86
N GLY A 167 8.11 8.46 3.14
CA GLY A 167 8.73 8.06 4.39
C GLY A 167 9.24 6.61 4.32
N ASP A 168 9.64 6.07 5.48
CA ASP A 168 10.19 4.71 5.59
C ASP A 168 9.09 3.63 5.55
N GLU A 169 7.82 4.02 5.77
CA GLU A 169 6.67 3.12 5.75
C GLU A 169 5.44 3.77 5.10
N MET A 170 4.96 3.26 3.96
CA MET A 170 3.73 3.73 3.32
C MET A 170 2.65 2.64 3.23
N ILE A 171 1.43 3.06 2.88
CA ILE A 171 0.26 2.17 2.74
C ILE A 171 0.48 1.12 1.64
N THR A 172 0.07 -0.12 1.90
CA THR A 172 0.21 -1.24 0.97
C THR A 172 -0.92 -1.22 -0.07
N ALA A 173 -0.60 -1.31 -1.37
CA ALA A 173 -1.61 -1.18 -2.43
C ALA A 173 -2.37 -2.49 -2.73
N ALA A 174 -1.78 -3.65 -2.43
CA ALA A 174 -2.45 -4.94 -2.41
C ALA A 174 -1.77 -5.92 -1.45
N PHE A 175 -2.53 -6.79 -0.80
CA PHE A 175 -2.00 -7.93 -0.05
C PHE A 175 -2.86 -9.16 -0.35
N ILE A 176 -2.28 -10.16 -1.02
CA ILE A 176 -3.02 -11.33 -1.53
C ILE A 176 -2.30 -12.60 -1.11
N THR A 177 -2.97 -13.52 -0.44
CA THR A 177 -2.44 -14.86 -0.14
C THR A 177 -2.86 -15.88 -1.19
N SER A 178 -2.06 -16.92 -1.38
CA SER A 178 -2.25 -17.95 -2.41
C SER A 178 -1.92 -19.34 -1.89
N THR A 179 -2.66 -20.35 -2.35
CA THR A 179 -2.32 -21.76 -2.08
C THR A 179 -1.26 -22.31 -3.04
N SER A 180 -0.80 -21.53 -4.03
CA SER A 180 0.30 -21.89 -4.93
C SER A 180 1.37 -20.79 -5.04
N ALA A 181 2.59 -21.19 -5.40
CA ALA A 181 3.73 -20.30 -5.63
C ALA A 181 3.93 -19.87 -7.10
N GLU A 182 2.95 -20.14 -7.97
CA GLU A 182 3.09 -20.13 -9.43
C GLU A 182 2.82 -18.76 -10.10
N TYR A 183 2.76 -18.77 -11.44
CA TYR A 183 2.58 -17.58 -12.29
C TYR A 183 1.16 -17.01 -12.26
N SER A 184 0.16 -17.88 -12.07
CA SER A 184 -1.21 -17.54 -11.71
C SER A 184 -1.44 -17.77 -10.21
N VAL A 185 -2.22 -16.91 -9.59
CA VAL A 185 -2.59 -17.05 -8.18
C VAL A 185 -3.66 -18.14 -8.07
N LEU A 186 -3.44 -19.15 -7.24
CA LEU A 186 -4.43 -20.20 -7.00
C LEU A 186 -5.15 -19.93 -5.68
N ASN A 187 -6.48 -19.93 -5.74
CA ASN A 187 -7.36 -19.55 -4.62
C ASN A 187 -6.92 -18.21 -3.96
N PRO A 188 -6.80 -17.11 -4.74
CA PRO A 188 -6.42 -15.81 -4.19
C PRO A 188 -7.38 -15.41 -3.08
N ARG A 189 -6.83 -15.04 -1.91
CA ARG A 189 -7.57 -14.31 -0.88
C ARG A 189 -6.92 -12.95 -0.67
N ASP A 190 -7.70 -11.92 -0.92
CA ASP A 190 -7.35 -10.53 -0.73
C ASP A 190 -7.54 -10.15 0.75
N TYR A 191 -6.52 -9.53 1.37
CA TYR A 191 -6.56 -8.97 2.73
C TYR A 191 -6.18 -7.48 2.74
N THR A 192 -6.32 -6.78 1.61
CA THR A 192 -5.84 -5.40 1.45
C THR A 192 -6.57 -4.41 2.36
N GLU A 193 -7.80 -4.70 2.82
CA GLU A 193 -8.51 -3.84 3.77
C GLU A 193 -8.06 -4.10 5.22
N GLU A 194 -7.85 -5.37 5.56
CA GLU A 194 -7.40 -5.85 6.87
C GLU A 194 -6.01 -5.31 7.23
N ILE A 195 -5.03 -5.52 6.35
CA ILE A 195 -3.62 -5.14 6.59
C ILE A 195 -3.34 -3.63 6.55
N ASN A 196 -4.31 -2.81 6.12
CA ASN A 196 -4.18 -1.35 6.02
C ASN A 196 -4.88 -0.60 7.17
N ASN A 197 -5.36 -1.32 8.19
CA ASN A 197 -5.87 -0.74 9.42
C ASN A 197 -4.99 -1.10 10.64
N ASP A 198 -5.44 -0.75 11.85
CA ASP A 198 -4.69 -0.95 13.11
C ASP A 198 -5.45 -1.89 14.09
N LEU A 199 -6.45 -2.63 13.61
CA LEU A 199 -7.20 -3.62 14.39
C LEU A 199 -6.43 -4.95 14.42
N THR A 200 -6.59 -5.70 15.52
CA THR A 200 -5.83 -6.94 15.76
C THR A 200 -6.74 -8.14 16.07
N ASP A 201 -8.06 -8.00 15.89
CA ASP A 201 -8.98 -9.11 16.03
C ASP A 201 -8.96 -10.03 14.80
N ILE A 202 -9.46 -11.25 14.97
CA ILE A 202 -9.35 -12.34 14.01
C ILE A 202 -9.99 -12.04 12.62
N ASN A 203 -10.84 -11.02 12.51
CA ASN A 203 -11.46 -10.63 11.24
C ASN A 203 -10.66 -9.54 10.49
N ASN A 204 -9.64 -8.96 11.12
CA ASN A 204 -8.84 -7.85 10.60
C ASN A 204 -7.36 -8.23 10.47
N VAL A 205 -7.05 -9.51 10.22
CA VAL A 205 -5.68 -10.01 10.05
C VAL A 205 -5.55 -10.89 8.80
N ALA A 206 -4.41 -10.76 8.12
CA ALA A 206 -4.01 -11.70 7.09
C ALA A 206 -3.44 -12.98 7.73
N PHE A 207 -3.94 -14.13 7.28
CA PHE A 207 -3.50 -15.44 7.73
C PHE A 207 -2.40 -15.98 6.82
N ILE A 208 -1.24 -16.31 7.42
CA ILE A 208 -0.14 -16.99 6.75
C ILE A 208 -0.06 -18.42 7.32
N GLY A 209 -0.04 -19.43 6.45
CA GLY A 209 -0.29 -20.82 6.84
C GLY A 209 -1.79 -21.10 7.04
N GLY A 210 -2.16 -22.08 7.89
CA GLY A 210 -3.57 -22.34 8.24
C GLY A 210 -3.95 -23.80 8.55
N GLY A 211 -3.10 -24.78 8.19
CA GLY A 211 -3.28 -26.17 8.60
C GLY A 211 -4.36 -26.98 7.86
N ASN A 212 -5.17 -26.37 6.98
CA ASN A 212 -5.89 -27.10 5.94
C ASN A 212 -4.97 -27.19 4.70
N ASP A 213 -4.30 -28.32 4.53
CA ASP A 213 -3.41 -28.59 3.39
C ASP A 213 -3.81 -29.91 2.72
N SER A 214 -3.12 -30.32 1.66
CA SER A 214 -3.44 -31.55 0.90
C SER A 214 -3.34 -32.87 1.71
N ASN A 215 -2.82 -32.83 2.94
CA ASN A 215 -2.83 -33.98 3.85
C ASN A 215 -4.11 -34.02 4.71
N ALA A 216 -4.86 -32.93 4.81
CA ALA A 216 -6.19 -32.91 5.42
C ALA A 216 -7.20 -33.56 4.47
N THR A 217 -7.54 -34.83 4.71
CA THR A 217 -8.51 -35.57 3.89
C THR A 217 -9.96 -35.34 4.30
N LEU A 218 -10.17 -34.64 5.43
CA LEU A 218 -11.45 -34.06 5.80
C LEU A 218 -11.19 -32.82 6.66
N LEU A 219 -11.94 -31.74 6.42
CA LEU A 219 -12.07 -30.61 7.33
C LEU A 219 -13.52 -30.09 7.30
N ALA A 220 -14.22 -30.10 8.43
CA ALA A 220 -15.56 -29.52 8.54
C ALA A 220 -15.65 -28.54 9.71
N HIS A 221 -15.91 -27.26 9.40
CA HIS A 221 -16.11 -26.20 10.40
C HIS A 221 -17.53 -26.21 11.00
N PHE A 222 -18.53 -26.62 10.21
CA PHE A 222 -19.96 -26.56 10.56
C PHE A 222 -20.56 -25.13 10.61
N GLU A 223 -20.13 -24.27 9.69
CA GLU A 223 -20.63 -22.90 9.51
C GLU A 223 -21.98 -22.84 8.77
N GLY A 224 -22.91 -22.03 9.26
CA GLY A 224 -24.19 -21.82 8.60
C GLY A 224 -25.28 -21.18 9.45
N THR A 225 -26.52 -21.39 9.02
CA THR A 225 -27.70 -20.79 9.67
C THR A 225 -28.20 -21.66 10.82
N ASP A 226 -28.61 -21.00 11.91
CA ASP A 226 -29.22 -21.61 13.09
C ASP A 226 -30.35 -22.59 12.76
N GLY A 227 -30.31 -23.79 13.34
CA GLY A 227 -31.29 -24.84 13.12
C GLY A 227 -31.27 -25.48 11.73
N SER A 228 -30.24 -25.24 10.91
CA SER A 228 -30.13 -25.85 9.58
C SER A 228 -30.12 -27.38 9.66
N THR A 229 -30.96 -28.02 8.85
CA THR A 229 -31.04 -29.49 8.71
C THR A 229 -30.71 -29.96 7.29
N ALA A 230 -29.97 -29.15 6.53
CA ALA A 230 -29.43 -29.54 5.23
C ALA A 230 -28.26 -30.54 5.38
N ASN A 231 -27.84 -31.14 4.27
CA ASN A 231 -26.50 -31.73 4.19
C ASN A 231 -25.45 -30.62 4.30
N TYR A 232 -24.28 -30.96 4.82
CA TYR A 232 -23.14 -30.05 4.92
C TYR A 232 -22.10 -30.36 3.85
N THR A 233 -21.25 -29.39 3.49
CA THR A 233 -20.13 -29.57 2.55
C THR A 233 -18.85 -29.18 3.26
N SER A 234 -17.86 -30.06 3.30
CA SER A 234 -16.59 -29.83 3.99
C SER A 234 -15.70 -28.79 3.27
N GLU A 235 -14.76 -28.20 4.01
CA GLU A 235 -13.86 -27.14 3.57
C GLU A 235 -12.44 -27.63 3.21
N ASP A 236 -12.19 -28.94 3.27
CA ASP A 236 -11.00 -29.53 2.64
C ASP A 236 -11.07 -29.48 1.10
N SER A 237 -9.94 -29.79 0.44
CA SER A 237 -9.80 -29.69 -1.01
C SER A 237 -10.71 -30.60 -1.85
N HIS A 238 -11.43 -31.54 -1.24
CA HIS A 238 -12.32 -32.48 -1.93
C HIS A 238 -13.81 -32.12 -1.78
N ALA A 239 -14.17 -31.18 -0.89
CA ALA A 239 -15.53 -30.70 -0.65
C ALA A 239 -16.55 -31.84 -0.44
N HIS A 240 -16.24 -32.77 0.48
CA HIS A 240 -17.06 -33.91 0.81
C HIS A 240 -18.48 -33.49 1.24
N THR A 241 -19.49 -34.23 0.75
CA THR A 241 -20.88 -34.05 1.21
C THR A 241 -21.14 -34.85 2.48
N LEU A 242 -21.29 -34.14 3.59
CA LEU A 242 -21.68 -34.68 4.88
C LEU A 242 -23.21 -34.83 4.91
N VAL A 243 -23.69 -36.04 4.65
CA VAL A 243 -25.12 -36.38 4.64
C VAL A 243 -25.66 -36.41 6.06
N ARG A 244 -26.65 -35.55 6.32
CA ARG A 244 -27.17 -35.29 7.67
C ARG A 244 -28.20 -36.34 8.07
N ASN A 245 -28.05 -36.94 9.25
CA ASN A 245 -29.04 -37.86 9.84
C ASN A 245 -29.91 -37.21 10.93
N ALA A 246 -31.03 -37.87 11.25
CA ALA A 246 -32.08 -37.30 12.11
C ALA A 246 -31.61 -37.07 13.56
N GLY A 247 -31.48 -35.80 13.94
CA GLY A 247 -31.04 -35.41 15.29
C GLY A 247 -29.72 -34.63 15.31
N ALA A 248 -29.08 -34.44 14.16
CA ALA A 248 -28.03 -33.44 13.96
C ALA A 248 -28.61 -32.15 13.35
N SER A 249 -28.00 -31.00 13.61
CA SER A 249 -28.28 -29.70 12.94
C SER A 249 -27.12 -28.74 13.14
N LEU A 250 -27.05 -27.67 12.34
CA LEU A 250 -26.20 -26.53 12.70
C LEU A 250 -26.89 -25.70 13.79
N ASP A 251 -26.13 -25.17 14.73
CA ASP A 251 -26.62 -24.39 15.87
C ASP A 251 -25.68 -23.22 16.17
N THR A 252 -26.25 -22.03 16.33
CA THR A 252 -25.52 -20.78 16.60
C THR A 252 -25.46 -20.44 18.10
N ALA A 253 -26.14 -21.21 18.96
CA ALA A 253 -26.16 -20.96 20.39
C ALA A 253 -24.85 -21.35 21.06
N GLN A 254 -24.12 -22.33 20.50
CA GLN A 254 -22.70 -22.57 20.80
C GLN A 254 -21.92 -22.83 19.49
N ALA A 255 -20.77 -22.19 19.39
CA ALA A 255 -19.71 -22.54 18.45
C ALA A 255 -18.36 -22.41 19.17
N LYS A 256 -17.33 -23.09 18.70
CA LYS A 256 -15.95 -22.90 19.17
C LYS A 256 -15.30 -21.78 18.38
N PHE A 257 -15.51 -21.74 17.08
CA PHE A 257 -15.14 -20.65 16.18
C PHE A 257 -16.31 -20.25 15.27
N GLY A 258 -16.11 -19.27 14.39
CA GLY A 258 -17.11 -18.82 13.42
C GLY A 258 -18.49 -18.46 14.00
N VAL A 259 -19.56 -18.83 13.28
CA VAL A 259 -20.95 -18.47 13.60
C VAL A 259 -21.80 -19.62 14.12
N SER A 260 -21.47 -20.87 13.82
CA SER A 260 -22.21 -22.05 14.27
C SER A 260 -21.32 -23.28 14.41
N SER A 261 -21.83 -24.31 15.09
CA SER A 261 -21.21 -25.64 15.08
C SER A 261 -22.27 -26.75 14.92
N ALA A 262 -21.84 -28.01 14.75
CA ALA A 262 -22.77 -29.13 14.61
C ALA A 262 -23.31 -29.57 15.98
N LEU A 263 -24.60 -29.34 16.22
CA LEU A 263 -25.35 -29.84 17.37
C LEU A 263 -25.86 -31.26 17.14
N PHE A 264 -25.64 -32.14 18.12
CA PHE A 264 -26.11 -33.52 18.15
C PHE A 264 -26.94 -33.80 19.42
N ASN A 265 -28.03 -34.55 19.26
CA ASN A 265 -29.05 -34.73 20.29
C ASN A 265 -28.77 -35.85 21.33
N GLY A 266 -27.63 -36.55 21.27
CA GLY A 266 -27.27 -37.63 22.20
C GLY A 266 -28.08 -38.92 22.04
N ALA A 267 -28.85 -39.09 20.97
CA ALA A 267 -29.73 -40.25 20.80
C ALA A 267 -29.84 -40.83 19.38
N ALA A 268 -29.69 -40.00 18.34
CA ALA A 268 -29.81 -40.44 16.94
C ALA A 268 -29.08 -39.55 15.92
N GLY A 269 -28.65 -38.34 16.30
CA GLY A 269 -27.97 -37.40 15.39
C GLY A 269 -26.55 -37.83 15.04
N TYR A 270 -26.19 -37.76 13.76
CA TYR A 270 -24.83 -37.87 13.23
C TYR A 270 -24.78 -37.28 11.81
N TYR A 271 -23.57 -37.01 11.30
CA TYR A 271 -23.30 -36.82 9.87
C TYR A 271 -22.61 -38.05 9.30
N ASN A 272 -22.81 -38.28 8.01
CA ASN A 272 -22.38 -39.48 7.28
C ASN A 272 -21.62 -39.02 6.03
N VAL A 273 -20.38 -39.45 5.86
CA VAL A 273 -19.58 -39.17 4.66
C VAL A 273 -19.39 -40.49 3.91
N ASP A 274 -19.81 -40.50 2.64
CA ASP A 274 -19.79 -41.67 1.78
C ASP A 274 -18.34 -42.01 1.35
N ASP A 275 -17.94 -43.27 1.53
CA ASP A 275 -16.64 -43.84 1.06
C ASP A 275 -16.85 -44.94 -0.02
N SER A 276 -18.10 -45.20 -0.40
CA SER A 276 -18.51 -46.47 -1.03
C SER A 276 -18.04 -46.66 -2.49
N ASP A 277 -17.53 -45.61 -3.13
CA ASP A 277 -17.03 -45.67 -4.50
C ASP A 277 -15.63 -46.31 -4.61
N GLY A 278 -14.80 -46.30 -3.54
CA GLY A 278 -13.47 -46.91 -3.51
C GLY A 278 -12.44 -46.42 -4.55
N VAL A 279 -12.78 -45.38 -5.33
CA VAL A 279 -11.90 -44.76 -6.34
C VAL A 279 -10.83 -43.89 -5.68
N ASN A 280 -11.16 -43.27 -4.55
CA ASN A 280 -10.27 -42.42 -3.77
C ASN A 280 -10.22 -42.97 -2.35
N ASN A 281 -9.03 -42.97 -1.77
CA ASN A 281 -8.73 -43.74 -0.57
C ASN A 281 -8.55 -42.78 0.63
N TRP A 282 -9.60 -42.04 0.96
CA TRP A 282 -9.54 -40.82 1.79
C TRP A 282 -9.28 -41.10 3.28
N TRP A 283 -9.87 -42.18 3.83
CA TRP A 283 -9.79 -42.52 5.27
C TRP A 283 -9.11 -43.86 5.58
N ASP A 284 -8.51 -44.53 4.59
CA ASP A 284 -7.51 -45.57 4.83
C ASP A 284 -6.26 -44.93 5.47
N LEU A 285 -6.05 -45.12 6.76
CA LEU A 285 -4.93 -44.48 7.47
C LEU A 285 -3.64 -45.32 7.41
N ASP A 286 -3.74 -46.62 7.08
CA ASP A 286 -2.64 -47.56 6.84
C ASP A 286 -1.59 -47.57 7.99
N VAL A 287 -0.34 -47.96 7.72
CA VAL A 287 0.81 -47.88 8.62
C VAL A 287 1.32 -46.45 8.87
N ASN A 288 0.77 -45.46 8.14
CA ASN A 288 1.36 -44.12 8.00
C ASN A 288 1.13 -43.24 9.24
N LYS A 289 1.74 -42.05 9.25
CA LYS A 289 1.42 -41.03 10.25
C LYS A 289 0.04 -40.45 9.96
N PHE A 290 -0.74 -40.16 10.98
CA PHE A 290 -2.04 -39.52 10.83
C PHE A 290 -2.43 -38.75 12.09
N THR A 291 -3.42 -37.86 11.97
CA THR A 291 -4.06 -37.19 13.12
C THR A 291 -5.56 -37.09 12.88
N VAL A 292 -6.36 -37.46 13.87
CA VAL A 292 -7.80 -37.23 13.93
C VAL A 292 -8.06 -36.28 15.09
N GLU A 293 -8.66 -35.13 14.83
CA GLU A 293 -8.92 -34.12 15.85
C GLU A 293 -10.23 -33.34 15.63
N LEU A 294 -10.74 -32.77 16.70
CA LEU A 294 -12.00 -32.00 16.75
C LEU A 294 -12.11 -31.21 18.06
N TRP A 295 -12.95 -30.19 18.06
CA TRP A 295 -13.48 -29.60 19.29
C TRP A 295 -14.81 -30.23 19.66
N PHE A 296 -15.01 -30.52 20.95
CA PHE A 296 -16.27 -31.05 21.47
C PHE A 296 -16.73 -30.34 22.75
N ARG A 297 -18.05 -30.19 22.90
CA ARG A 297 -18.70 -29.63 24.10
C ARG A 297 -19.98 -30.39 24.42
N PHE A 298 -20.07 -31.00 25.60
CA PHE A 298 -21.30 -31.62 26.10
C PHE A 298 -22.45 -30.60 26.25
N ASN A 299 -23.68 -31.01 25.94
CA ASN A 299 -24.90 -30.23 26.19
C ASN A 299 -25.50 -30.60 27.56
N GLY A 300 -25.10 -29.86 28.59
CA GLY A 300 -25.41 -30.21 29.98
C GLY A 300 -24.60 -31.40 30.47
N ALA A 301 -25.27 -32.45 30.95
CA ALA A 301 -24.63 -33.57 31.65
C ALA A 301 -23.62 -34.32 30.77
N VAL A 302 -22.47 -34.65 31.36
CA VAL A 302 -21.49 -35.56 30.76
C VAL A 302 -22.08 -36.97 30.72
N VAL A 303 -22.08 -37.58 29.55
CA VAL A 303 -22.63 -38.90 29.23
C VAL A 303 -21.70 -39.61 28.23
N ASP A 304 -22.02 -40.85 27.85
CA ASP A 304 -21.30 -41.54 26.77
C ASP A 304 -21.43 -40.73 25.46
N ALA A 305 -20.34 -40.59 24.72
CA ALA A 305 -20.31 -39.81 23.49
C ALA A 305 -19.42 -40.47 22.44
N GLY A 306 -19.98 -40.76 21.27
CA GLY A 306 -19.20 -41.13 20.09
C GLY A 306 -18.86 -39.89 19.29
N PHE A 307 -17.57 -39.63 19.03
CA PHE A 307 -17.13 -38.43 18.32
C PHE A 307 -17.02 -38.68 16.82
N ILE A 308 -16.30 -39.74 16.44
CA ILE A 308 -16.07 -40.11 15.04
C ILE A 308 -15.70 -41.60 14.92
N GLU A 309 -16.21 -42.28 13.89
CA GLU A 309 -15.96 -43.70 13.60
C GLU A 309 -16.00 -43.96 12.10
N GLN A 310 -15.15 -44.87 11.64
CA GLN A 310 -15.37 -45.60 10.38
C GLN A 310 -15.40 -47.09 10.71
N ARG A 311 -16.39 -47.83 10.18
CA ARG A 311 -16.65 -49.21 10.60
C ARG A 311 -17.29 -50.06 9.51
N LEU A 312 -16.70 -51.23 9.25
CA LEU A 312 -17.30 -52.32 8.48
C LEU A 312 -18.05 -53.30 9.39
N ASP A 313 -17.37 -53.82 10.42
CA ASP A 313 -17.94 -54.72 11.43
C ASP A 313 -17.18 -54.60 12.78
N ASP A 314 -17.30 -55.60 13.66
CA ASP A 314 -16.65 -55.58 14.98
C ASP A 314 -15.13 -55.74 14.92
N ASN A 315 -14.57 -56.33 13.85
CA ASN A 315 -13.13 -56.61 13.70
C ASN A 315 -12.43 -55.69 12.67
N ASN A 316 -13.21 -54.84 11.99
CA ASN A 316 -12.73 -53.93 10.95
C ASN A 316 -13.31 -52.53 11.19
N HIS A 317 -12.66 -51.76 12.07
CA HIS A 317 -13.12 -50.45 12.49
C HIS A 317 -12.00 -49.56 13.05
N TRP A 318 -12.22 -48.24 13.07
CA TRP A 318 -11.56 -47.33 13.99
C TRP A 318 -12.58 -46.37 14.62
N SER A 319 -12.38 -45.99 15.88
CA SER A 319 -13.40 -45.30 16.67
C SER A 319 -12.80 -44.37 17.74
N PHE A 320 -13.29 -43.14 17.79
CA PHE A 320 -12.93 -42.15 18.81
C PHE A 320 -14.17 -41.82 19.65
N TYR A 321 -14.15 -42.18 20.94
CA TYR A 321 -15.30 -42.02 21.83
C TYR A 321 -14.90 -41.78 23.29
N TYR A 322 -15.90 -41.44 24.11
CA TYR A 322 -15.82 -41.36 25.56
C TYR A 322 -16.84 -42.30 26.20
N ASP A 323 -16.36 -43.08 27.17
CA ASP A 323 -17.17 -43.91 28.05
C ASP A 323 -17.29 -43.24 29.43
N HIS A 324 -18.51 -42.85 29.79
CA HIS A 324 -18.81 -42.21 31.06
C HIS A 324 -18.88 -43.22 32.21
N GLY A 325 -19.24 -44.48 31.93
CA GLY A 325 -19.29 -45.56 32.92
C GLY A 325 -17.92 -45.87 33.51
N THR A 326 -16.86 -45.82 32.71
CA THR A 326 -15.46 -45.99 33.14
C THR A 326 -14.69 -44.67 33.26
N THR A 327 -15.27 -43.54 32.83
CA THR A 327 -14.63 -42.21 32.77
C THR A 327 -13.36 -42.18 31.92
N THR A 328 -13.36 -42.89 30.80
CA THR A 328 -12.21 -43.07 29.91
C THR A 328 -12.51 -42.55 28.51
N ILE A 329 -11.53 -41.86 27.93
CA ILE A 329 -11.51 -41.52 26.51
C ILE A 329 -10.73 -42.60 25.76
N HIS A 330 -11.22 -43.00 24.59
CA HIS A 330 -10.73 -44.13 23.80
C HIS A 330 -10.48 -43.74 22.34
N PHE A 331 -9.37 -44.20 21.78
CA PHE A 331 -9.19 -44.33 20.34
C PHE A 331 -8.85 -45.79 20.03
N VAL A 332 -9.77 -46.51 19.38
CA VAL A 332 -9.66 -47.93 19.07
C VAL A 332 -9.41 -48.11 17.56
N LEU A 333 -8.58 -49.09 17.19
CA LEU A 333 -8.43 -49.55 15.80
C LEU A 333 -8.20 -51.08 15.72
N GLU A 334 -8.80 -51.72 14.71
CA GLU A 334 -8.67 -53.14 14.37
C GLU A 334 -8.86 -53.36 12.86
N ASP A 335 -8.05 -54.23 12.23
CA ASP A 335 -7.94 -54.37 10.76
C ASP A 335 -8.20 -55.79 10.20
N ASP A 336 -8.32 -56.81 11.04
CA ASP A 336 -8.71 -58.16 10.63
C ASP A 336 -9.14 -58.97 11.87
N PRO A 337 -10.05 -59.95 11.77
CA PRO A 337 -10.39 -60.85 12.88
C PRO A 337 -9.22 -61.69 13.42
N GLY A 338 -8.04 -61.66 12.79
CA GLY A 338 -6.77 -62.22 13.28
C GLY A 338 -5.78 -61.19 13.84
N SER A 339 -6.06 -59.89 13.72
CA SER A 339 -5.29 -58.80 14.33
C SER A 339 -5.62 -58.69 15.84
N ALA A 340 -4.85 -57.88 16.58
CA ALA A 340 -5.21 -57.55 17.95
C ALA A 340 -5.76 -56.11 17.99
N GLU A 341 -6.89 -55.94 18.66
CA GLU A 341 -7.44 -54.61 18.96
C GLU A 341 -6.39 -53.72 19.63
N VAL A 342 -6.24 -52.50 19.12
CA VAL A 342 -5.42 -51.44 19.74
C VAL A 342 -6.36 -50.41 20.34
N ASP A 343 -6.72 -50.58 21.62
CA ASP A 343 -7.35 -49.54 22.43
C ASP A 343 -6.27 -48.60 23.03
N VAL A 344 -6.23 -47.36 22.54
CA VAL A 344 -5.47 -46.28 23.19
C VAL A 344 -6.42 -45.48 24.05
N SER A 345 -6.37 -45.73 25.37
CA SER A 345 -7.29 -45.10 26.32
C SER A 345 -6.59 -44.42 27.50
N ALA A 346 -7.30 -43.43 28.08
CA ALA A 346 -6.89 -42.73 29.30
C ALA A 346 -8.11 -42.31 30.13
N SER A 347 -7.97 -42.32 31.45
CA SER A 347 -8.97 -41.73 32.35
C SER A 347 -8.99 -40.21 32.20
N TYR A 348 -10.15 -39.65 31.88
CA TYR A 348 -10.35 -38.20 31.79
C TYR A 348 -11.73 -37.80 32.32
N THR A 349 -11.77 -36.75 33.13
CA THR A 349 -13.01 -36.21 33.69
C THR A 349 -13.35 -34.90 32.98
N PHE A 350 -14.30 -34.98 32.04
CA PHE A 350 -14.86 -33.80 31.40
C PHE A 350 -15.74 -32.99 32.36
N ALA A 351 -15.77 -31.68 32.18
CA ALA A 351 -16.81 -30.83 32.73
C ALA A 351 -17.96 -30.71 31.72
N ALA A 352 -19.18 -30.59 32.26
CA ALA A 352 -20.32 -30.10 31.50
C ALA A 352 -20.01 -28.73 30.87
N ASP A 353 -20.70 -28.43 29.78
CA ASP A 353 -20.78 -27.07 29.21
C ASP A 353 -19.44 -26.39 28.85
N THR A 354 -18.38 -27.18 28.63
CA THR A 354 -17.02 -26.71 28.37
C THR A 354 -16.50 -27.28 27.04
N TRP A 355 -15.86 -26.44 26.22
CA TRP A 355 -15.19 -26.85 24.99
C TRP A 355 -13.84 -27.52 25.27
N TYR A 356 -13.60 -28.68 24.65
CA TYR A 356 -12.34 -29.42 24.71
C TYR A 356 -11.83 -29.72 23.30
N HIS A 357 -10.54 -29.50 23.05
CA HIS A 357 -9.87 -30.02 21.86
C HIS A 357 -9.46 -31.47 22.13
N LEU A 358 -9.88 -32.40 21.28
CA LEU A 358 -9.60 -33.82 21.38
C LEU A 358 -8.79 -34.23 20.14
N SER A 359 -7.68 -34.93 20.32
CA SER A 359 -6.89 -35.43 19.18
C SER A 359 -6.23 -36.77 19.46
N PHE A 360 -6.30 -37.69 18.50
CA PHE A 360 -5.40 -38.83 18.41
C PHE A 360 -4.38 -38.61 17.29
N THR A 361 -3.11 -38.93 17.56
CA THR A 361 -2.04 -38.80 16.56
C THR A 361 -1.13 -40.03 16.55
N ARG A 362 -0.97 -40.64 15.37
CA ARG A 362 0.07 -41.63 15.03
C ARG A 362 1.24 -40.92 14.38
N GLY A 363 2.44 -41.12 14.89
CA GLY A 363 3.67 -40.37 14.58
C GLY A 363 4.28 -39.57 15.75
N TRP A 364 3.77 -39.75 16.98
CA TRP A 364 4.21 -39.01 18.17
C TRP A 364 5.70 -39.21 18.48
N GLY A 365 6.38 -38.17 18.97
CA GLY A 365 7.84 -38.16 19.14
C GLY A 365 8.61 -38.30 17.81
N GLY A 366 7.94 -38.16 16.67
CA GLY A 366 8.52 -38.26 15.33
C GLY A 366 8.55 -39.68 14.73
N ALA A 367 8.40 -40.73 15.54
CA ALA A 367 8.43 -42.12 15.08
C ALA A 367 7.05 -42.58 14.57
N VAL A 368 6.99 -43.23 13.41
CA VAL A 368 5.71 -43.64 12.76
C VAL A 368 4.85 -44.59 13.61
N THR A 369 5.46 -45.36 14.51
CA THR A 369 4.74 -46.22 15.46
C THR A 369 4.35 -45.52 16.76
N GLY A 370 4.93 -44.36 17.08
CA GLY A 370 4.60 -43.62 18.30
C GLY A 370 3.19 -43.06 18.23
N TYR A 371 2.43 -43.11 19.33
CA TYR A 371 1.09 -42.52 19.39
C TYR A 371 0.91 -41.61 20.60
N ALA A 372 -0.04 -40.69 20.49
CA ALA A 372 -0.61 -39.97 21.62
C ALA A 372 -2.12 -39.74 21.44
N LEU A 373 -2.83 -39.82 22.56
CA LEU A 373 -4.17 -39.28 22.73
C LEU A 373 -4.05 -38.03 23.60
N CYS A 374 -4.56 -36.90 23.13
CA CYS A 374 -4.41 -35.60 23.79
C CYS A 374 -5.77 -34.95 24.07
N VAL A 375 -5.83 -34.21 25.18
CA VAL A 375 -6.95 -33.32 25.50
C VAL A 375 -6.40 -31.93 25.80
N ASN A 376 -6.96 -30.90 25.15
CA ASN A 376 -6.47 -29.52 25.18
C ASN A 376 -4.95 -29.42 24.95
N GLY A 377 -4.45 -30.17 23.96
CA GLY A 377 -3.05 -30.13 23.52
C GLY A 377 -2.04 -30.84 24.44
N THR A 378 -2.50 -31.36 25.58
CA THR A 378 -1.68 -32.17 26.50
C THR A 378 -1.96 -33.65 26.28
N ALA A 379 -0.91 -34.46 26.09
CA ALA A 379 -1.06 -35.91 25.97
C ALA A 379 -1.55 -36.54 27.29
N VAL A 380 -2.65 -37.29 27.22
CA VAL A 380 -3.26 -38.05 28.32
C VAL A 380 -2.95 -39.55 28.23
N ALA A 381 -2.67 -40.07 27.02
CA ALA A 381 -2.00 -41.36 26.80
C ALA A 381 -0.88 -41.18 25.77
N THR A 382 0.22 -41.92 25.94
CA THR A 382 1.29 -42.02 24.92
C THR A 382 1.88 -43.42 24.91
N GLY A 383 2.30 -43.90 23.75
CA GLY A 383 2.95 -45.19 23.62
C GLY A 383 3.52 -45.42 22.23
N ALA A 384 3.71 -46.69 21.88
CA ALA A 384 4.05 -47.10 20.52
C ALA A 384 3.26 -48.34 20.13
N LEU A 385 2.77 -48.35 18.89
CA LEU A 385 2.21 -49.52 18.23
C LEU A 385 3.30 -50.56 18.00
N GLY A 386 2.91 -51.84 17.96
CA GLY A 386 3.81 -52.90 17.50
C GLY A 386 4.13 -52.77 16.00
N ALA A 387 5.08 -53.57 15.52
CA ALA A 387 5.32 -53.67 14.08
C ALA A 387 4.20 -54.51 13.42
N GLY A 388 3.59 -53.98 12.35
CA GLY A 388 2.48 -54.62 11.65
C GLY A 388 1.10 -54.40 12.28
N TYR A 389 0.90 -53.25 12.92
CA TYR A 389 -0.44 -52.73 13.21
C TYR A 389 -0.78 -51.64 12.18
N ASP A 390 -1.78 -51.96 11.39
CA ASP A 390 -2.23 -51.19 10.25
C ASP A 390 -3.61 -50.62 10.65
N ALA A 391 -3.90 -49.36 10.29
CA ALA A 391 -5.24 -48.82 10.51
C ALA A 391 -6.11 -49.21 9.30
N PRO A 392 -7.37 -49.61 9.49
CA PRO A 392 -8.06 -50.39 8.48
C PRO A 392 -8.41 -49.61 7.21
N ALA A 393 -8.18 -50.26 6.07
CA ALA A 393 -8.61 -49.80 4.75
C ALA A 393 -10.09 -50.15 4.53
N LEU A 394 -10.98 -49.33 5.08
CA LEU A 394 -12.43 -49.53 5.04
C LEU A 394 -13.04 -48.87 3.79
N LEU A 395 -14.09 -49.49 3.23
CA LEU A 395 -14.90 -48.96 2.13
C LEU A 395 -16.32 -48.61 2.60
N ASN A 396 -16.42 -48.20 3.87
CA ASN A 396 -17.67 -47.93 4.58
C ASN A 396 -17.71 -46.48 5.04
N ASP A 397 -18.92 -45.94 5.12
CA ASP A 397 -19.17 -44.55 5.50
C ASP A 397 -18.48 -44.13 6.80
N LEU A 398 -17.92 -42.92 6.78
CA LEU A 398 -17.41 -42.23 7.95
C LEU A 398 -18.57 -41.56 8.70
N HIS A 399 -18.65 -41.77 10.02
CA HIS A 399 -19.68 -41.18 10.86
C HIS A 399 -19.09 -40.15 11.82
N ILE A 400 -19.69 -38.95 11.86
CA ILE A 400 -19.32 -37.87 12.78
C ILE A 400 -20.48 -37.65 13.76
N GLY A 401 -20.21 -37.67 15.06
CA GLY A 401 -21.21 -37.58 16.13
C GLY A 401 -21.80 -38.93 16.58
N ARG A 402 -21.23 -40.06 16.15
CA ARG A 402 -21.54 -41.38 16.72
C ARG A 402 -20.37 -42.37 16.65
N THR A 403 -20.46 -43.43 17.44
CA THR A 403 -19.81 -44.72 17.19
C THR A 403 -20.85 -45.84 17.39
N ALA A 404 -20.72 -46.94 16.65
CA ALA A 404 -21.49 -48.17 16.80
C ALA A 404 -20.70 -49.29 17.52
N PHE A 405 -19.37 -49.16 17.61
CA PHE A 405 -18.50 -50.06 18.36
C PHE A 405 -18.85 -50.16 19.86
N ASP A 406 -18.84 -51.37 20.39
CA ASP A 406 -19.22 -51.75 21.77
C ASP A 406 -20.53 -51.09 22.27
N GLY A 407 -21.53 -51.03 21.38
CA GLY A 407 -22.83 -50.39 21.65
C GLY A 407 -22.88 -48.95 21.15
N ALA A 408 -24.04 -48.58 20.57
CA ALA A 408 -24.20 -47.30 19.90
C ALA A 408 -24.12 -46.10 20.87
N ARG A 409 -23.04 -45.30 20.76
CA ARG A 409 -22.80 -44.06 21.49
C ARG A 409 -23.03 -42.89 20.54
N TYR A 410 -23.84 -41.90 20.92
CA TYR A 410 -24.13 -40.70 20.13
C TYR A 410 -23.64 -39.45 20.85
N ALA A 411 -23.08 -38.49 20.13
CA ALA A 411 -22.69 -37.20 20.69
C ALA A 411 -23.92 -36.46 21.25
N GLY A 412 -23.88 -36.08 22.53
CA GLY A 412 -24.86 -35.21 23.19
C GLY A 412 -24.26 -33.84 23.45
N GLY A 413 -24.18 -33.00 22.42
CA GLY A 413 -23.30 -31.83 22.45
C GLY A 413 -23.09 -31.19 21.09
N TRP A 414 -22.10 -30.30 21.04
CA TRP A 414 -21.63 -29.65 19.82
C TRP A 414 -20.25 -30.19 19.42
N ILE A 415 -20.04 -30.44 18.12
CA ILE A 415 -18.72 -30.70 17.51
C ILE A 415 -18.40 -29.57 16.53
N ASP A 416 -17.14 -29.15 16.52
CA ASP A 416 -16.59 -28.06 15.70
C ASP A 416 -15.16 -28.45 15.23
N GLU A 417 -14.67 -27.87 14.13
CA GLU A 417 -13.37 -28.14 13.49
C GLU A 417 -12.98 -29.63 13.36
N VAL A 418 -13.83 -30.47 12.77
CA VAL A 418 -13.47 -31.89 12.56
C VAL A 418 -12.41 -31.98 11.48
N ARG A 419 -11.19 -32.41 11.83
CA ARG A 419 -10.08 -32.59 10.89
C ARG A 419 -9.53 -34.02 10.93
N ILE A 420 -9.40 -34.64 9.77
CA ILE A 420 -8.62 -35.87 9.56
C ILE A 420 -7.41 -35.51 8.68
N THR A 421 -6.21 -35.84 9.15
CA THR A 421 -4.96 -35.70 8.41
C THR A 421 -4.33 -37.07 8.17
N LYS A 422 -3.99 -37.40 6.92
CA LYS A 422 -3.31 -38.62 6.48
C LYS A 422 -1.88 -38.32 5.99
N GLY A 423 -0.93 -39.19 6.28
CA GLY A 423 0.49 -39.06 5.86
C GLY A 423 1.37 -38.22 6.80
N VAL A 424 0.81 -37.32 7.60
CA VAL A 424 1.53 -36.43 8.52
C VAL A 424 0.96 -36.52 9.94
N ALA A 425 1.85 -36.47 10.94
CA ALA A 425 1.47 -36.28 12.34
C ALA A 425 1.47 -34.78 12.61
N ARG A 426 0.29 -34.17 12.83
CA ARG A 426 0.18 -32.74 13.16
C ARG A 426 0.91 -32.41 14.47
N TRP A 427 0.86 -33.34 15.42
CA TRP A 427 1.39 -33.17 16.77
C TRP A 427 2.47 -34.22 17.07
N THR A 428 3.68 -33.78 17.44
CA THR A 428 4.78 -34.68 17.82
C THR A 428 5.25 -34.51 19.26
N ALA A 429 4.74 -33.48 19.94
CA ALA A 429 4.90 -33.16 21.35
C ALA A 429 3.64 -32.41 21.82
N ASN A 430 3.54 -32.10 23.13
CA ASN A 430 2.44 -31.27 23.65
C ASN A 430 2.39 -29.92 22.92
N PHE A 431 1.18 -29.45 22.64
CA PHE A 431 0.92 -28.28 21.80
C PHE A 431 -0.11 -27.36 22.46
N THR A 432 -0.21 -26.12 21.97
CA THR A 432 -1.36 -25.25 22.23
C THR A 432 -2.41 -25.57 21.17
N PRO A 433 -3.66 -25.94 21.53
CA PRO A 433 -4.73 -26.13 20.54
C PRO A 433 -4.94 -24.88 19.69
N PRO A 434 -5.48 -25.01 18.47
CA PRO A 434 -5.82 -23.86 17.63
C PRO A 434 -6.67 -22.83 18.39
N THR A 435 -6.40 -21.56 18.16
CA THR A 435 -7.15 -20.42 18.72
C THR A 435 -8.11 -19.79 17.70
N ARG A 436 -8.16 -20.36 16.50
CA ARG A 436 -8.88 -19.91 15.30
C ARG A 436 -9.30 -21.13 14.45
N PRO A 437 -10.22 -21.00 13.49
CA PRO A 437 -10.48 -22.03 12.48
C PRO A 437 -9.21 -22.44 11.73
N TYR A 438 -9.16 -23.69 11.28
CA TYR A 438 -8.21 -24.07 10.24
C TYR A 438 -8.54 -23.33 8.93
N LEU A 439 -7.53 -22.92 8.19
CA LEU A 439 -7.68 -22.24 6.90
C LEU A 439 -6.79 -22.91 5.85
N LEU A 440 -7.15 -22.75 4.57
CA LEU A 440 -6.29 -23.22 3.47
C LEU A 440 -4.87 -22.67 3.67
N SER A 441 -3.89 -23.57 3.69
CA SER A 441 -2.52 -23.27 4.07
C SER A 441 -1.80 -22.42 3.02
N ALA A 442 -2.06 -21.11 3.08
CA ALA A 442 -1.47 -20.12 2.18
C ALA A 442 -0.13 -19.66 2.76
N LEU A 443 0.93 -20.39 2.42
CA LEU A 443 2.31 -20.05 2.75
C LEU A 443 2.97 -19.11 1.74
N THR A 444 2.28 -18.81 0.63
CA THR A 444 2.67 -17.79 -0.35
C THR A 444 1.77 -16.58 -0.24
N TRP A 445 2.34 -15.38 -0.27
CA TRP A 445 1.59 -14.13 -0.40
C TRP A 445 2.30 -13.12 -1.31
N PHE A 446 1.54 -12.13 -1.76
CA PHE A 446 1.96 -11.09 -2.68
C PHE A 446 1.67 -9.73 -2.06
N VAL A 447 2.69 -8.87 -2.02
CA VAL A 447 2.59 -7.47 -1.59
C VAL A 447 2.68 -6.61 -2.84
N GLY A 448 1.62 -5.86 -3.14
CA GLY A 448 1.53 -4.94 -4.26
C GLY A 448 1.82 -3.49 -3.85
N ALA A 449 2.59 -2.79 -4.68
CA ALA A 449 3.00 -1.41 -4.47
C ALA A 449 2.79 -0.55 -5.74
N PRO A 450 2.53 0.76 -5.59
CA PRO A 450 2.39 1.64 -6.74
C PRO A 450 3.74 2.01 -7.38
N ARG A 451 4.86 1.71 -6.71
CA ARG A 451 6.24 2.01 -7.11
C ARG A 451 7.16 0.84 -6.68
N PRO A 452 8.33 0.66 -7.32
CA PRO A 452 9.38 -0.23 -6.86
C PRO A 452 9.76 -0.01 -5.38
N LEU A 453 10.07 -1.11 -4.69
CA LEU A 453 10.34 -1.17 -3.26
C LEU A 453 11.78 -1.57 -2.94
N GLN A 454 12.23 -1.14 -1.77
CA GLN A 454 13.45 -1.61 -1.08
C GLN A 454 13.12 -2.41 0.20
N GLY A 455 11.85 -2.47 0.60
CA GLY A 455 11.45 -3.26 1.76
C GLY A 455 9.95 -3.30 2.01
N CYS A 456 9.58 -4.06 3.03
CA CYS A 456 8.27 -4.03 3.67
C CYS A 456 8.41 -4.28 5.17
N LYS A 457 7.33 -4.06 5.92
CA LYS A 457 7.26 -4.34 7.35
C LYS A 457 6.00 -5.12 7.64
N PHE A 458 6.17 -6.21 8.38
CA PHE A 458 5.08 -7.08 8.80
C PHE A 458 4.85 -6.88 10.29
N TYR A 459 3.63 -6.44 10.62
CA TYR A 459 3.17 -6.30 11.99
C TYR A 459 2.46 -7.59 12.41
N ILE A 460 3.12 -8.35 13.29
CA ILE A 460 2.74 -9.71 13.66
C ILE A 460 1.80 -9.70 14.86
N GLY A 461 0.66 -10.38 14.74
CA GLY A 461 -0.28 -10.60 15.83
C GLY A 461 0.06 -11.89 16.57
N ASP A 462 -0.29 -13.03 15.97
CA ASP A 462 0.12 -14.36 16.37
C ASP A 462 1.48 -14.68 15.75
N ALA A 463 2.49 -14.84 16.59
CA ALA A 463 3.87 -15.11 16.18
C ALA A 463 4.07 -16.54 15.68
N ASN A 464 4.86 -16.70 14.63
CA ASN A 464 5.32 -18.01 14.19
C ASN A 464 6.30 -18.61 15.22
N THR A 465 6.02 -19.82 15.68
CA THR A 465 6.87 -20.56 16.63
C THR A 465 7.61 -21.74 15.98
N ALA A 466 7.37 -22.02 14.69
CA ALA A 466 8.01 -23.10 13.97
C ALA A 466 9.27 -22.61 13.25
N THR A 467 10.39 -23.32 13.41
CA THR A 467 11.63 -23.04 12.67
C THR A 467 11.35 -23.02 11.17
N SER A 468 11.66 -21.90 10.55
CA SER A 468 11.22 -21.56 9.20
C SER A 468 12.11 -20.47 8.59
N THR A 469 12.03 -20.36 7.27
CA THR A 469 12.76 -19.41 6.43
C THR A 469 11.78 -18.66 5.54
N LEU A 470 11.84 -17.34 5.55
CA LEU A 470 11.21 -16.49 4.56
C LEU A 470 12.08 -16.41 3.29
N THR A 471 11.44 -16.42 2.13
CA THR A 471 12.05 -16.07 0.84
C THR A 471 11.22 -15.02 0.12
N GLY A 472 11.89 -14.11 -0.58
CA GLY A 472 11.26 -13.00 -1.30
C GLY A 472 11.66 -12.98 -2.78
N TYR A 473 10.75 -12.48 -3.63
CA TYR A 473 10.93 -12.40 -5.08
C TYR A 473 10.32 -11.11 -5.63
N GLU A 474 10.96 -10.50 -6.62
CA GLU A 474 10.40 -9.43 -7.44
C GLU A 474 9.84 -9.98 -8.77
N TRP A 475 8.96 -9.22 -9.42
CA TRP A 475 8.55 -9.50 -10.80
C TRP A 475 9.37 -8.68 -11.78
N ASN A 476 10.14 -9.34 -12.66
CA ASN A 476 11.02 -8.66 -13.62
C ASN A 476 10.35 -8.31 -14.97
N GLY A 477 9.04 -8.54 -15.10
CA GLY A 477 8.28 -8.40 -16.34
C GLY A 477 7.81 -9.74 -16.93
N HIS A 478 8.60 -10.81 -16.75
CA HIS A 478 8.31 -12.15 -17.26
C HIS A 478 8.39 -13.27 -16.19
N SER A 479 9.30 -13.18 -15.24
CA SER A 479 9.54 -14.18 -14.18
C SER A 479 9.58 -13.58 -12.77
N TRP A 480 9.42 -14.49 -11.79
CA TRP A 480 9.67 -14.22 -10.38
C TRP A 480 11.16 -14.41 -10.08
N ASP A 481 11.89 -13.32 -9.92
CA ASP A 481 13.34 -13.32 -9.67
C ASP A 481 13.62 -13.16 -8.17
N ALA A 482 14.60 -13.91 -7.66
CA ALA A 482 14.83 -14.02 -6.22
C ALA A 482 15.54 -12.78 -5.64
N LEU A 483 14.99 -12.25 -4.54
CA LEU A 483 15.57 -11.14 -3.79
C LEU A 483 16.52 -11.61 -2.69
N PHE A 484 17.62 -10.87 -2.51
CA PHE A 484 18.51 -11.03 -1.36
C PHE A 484 17.93 -10.27 -0.16
N ILE A 485 16.98 -10.89 0.54
CA ILE A 485 16.30 -10.27 1.68
C ILE A 485 17.12 -10.32 2.98
N THR A 486 16.93 -9.32 3.83
CA THR A 486 17.28 -9.32 5.25
C THR A 486 15.98 -9.37 6.04
N ASP A 487 15.70 -10.49 6.70
CA ASP A 487 14.49 -10.69 7.50
C ASP A 487 14.75 -10.29 8.97
N ASN A 488 14.20 -9.13 9.39
CA ASN A 488 14.23 -8.66 10.78
C ASN A 488 12.95 -9.05 11.55
N THR A 489 12.08 -9.90 10.98
CA THR A 489 11.01 -10.59 11.73
C THR A 489 11.51 -11.89 12.38
N ASP A 490 12.68 -12.38 11.96
CA ASP A 490 13.31 -13.59 12.48
C ASP A 490 13.97 -13.37 13.85
N THR A 491 13.36 -13.95 14.89
CA THR A 491 13.95 -14.07 16.23
C THR A 491 14.16 -15.54 16.66
N GLY A 492 14.47 -16.40 15.69
CA GLY A 492 14.57 -17.87 15.79
C GLY A 492 13.62 -18.64 14.84
N ALA A 493 12.78 -17.91 14.11
CA ALA A 493 11.87 -18.33 13.05
C ALA A 493 11.36 -17.07 12.32
N SER A 494 11.21 -17.11 11.00
CA SER A 494 10.59 -16.01 10.24
C SER A 494 9.14 -15.76 10.68
N LEU A 495 8.73 -14.48 10.73
CA LEU A 495 7.47 -13.99 11.30
C LEU A 495 7.28 -14.29 12.81
N ALA A 496 8.36 -14.45 13.58
CA ALA A 496 8.29 -14.59 15.04
C ALA A 496 8.08 -13.25 15.79
N ALA A 497 8.41 -12.12 15.15
CA ALA A 497 8.21 -10.79 15.73
C ALA A 497 7.85 -9.74 14.66
N THR A 498 7.22 -8.64 15.08
CA THR A 498 7.03 -7.45 14.22
C THR A 498 8.39 -6.90 13.79
N GLY A 499 8.62 -6.78 12.49
CA GLY A 499 9.90 -6.40 11.92
C GLY A 499 9.84 -6.06 10.44
N THR A 500 10.94 -5.53 9.91
CA THR A 500 11.11 -5.23 8.49
C THR A 500 11.73 -6.40 7.74
N VAL A 501 11.36 -6.56 6.48
CA VAL A 501 12.04 -7.41 5.51
C VAL A 501 12.56 -6.48 4.42
N THR A 502 13.87 -6.38 4.25
CA THR A 502 14.50 -5.37 3.37
C THR A 502 15.40 -6.01 2.33
N TRP A 503 15.57 -5.34 1.19
CA TRP A 503 16.41 -5.74 0.07
C TRP A 503 17.02 -4.49 -0.60
N SER A 504 17.82 -4.66 -1.65
CA SER A 504 18.30 -3.50 -2.44
C SER A 504 17.14 -2.84 -3.18
N ASP A 505 17.18 -1.52 -3.39
CA ASP A 505 16.19 -0.86 -4.25
C ASP A 505 16.08 -1.53 -5.64
N THR A 506 14.85 -1.64 -6.12
CA THR A 506 14.47 -2.42 -7.31
C THR A 506 13.98 -1.55 -8.47
N GLN A 507 14.17 -0.24 -8.43
CA GLN A 507 13.72 0.69 -9.49
C GLN A 507 14.20 0.28 -10.90
N ALA A 508 15.39 -0.32 -11.00
CA ALA A 508 15.98 -0.74 -12.27
C ALA A 508 15.61 -2.16 -12.72
N THR A 509 14.93 -2.97 -11.89
CA THR A 509 14.72 -4.41 -12.11
C THR A 509 13.25 -4.82 -12.06
N SER A 510 12.49 -4.26 -11.11
CA SER A 510 11.08 -4.56 -10.92
C SER A 510 10.21 -3.93 -12.02
N LYS A 511 9.25 -4.69 -12.52
CA LYS A 511 8.22 -4.26 -13.47
C LYS A 511 6.82 -4.43 -12.85
N PRO A 512 5.80 -3.70 -13.32
CA PRO A 512 4.43 -3.99 -12.92
C PRO A 512 4.02 -5.39 -13.34
N LYS A 513 3.04 -5.95 -12.64
CA LYS A 513 2.34 -7.19 -13.00
C LYS A 513 0.84 -6.96 -12.94
N PHE A 514 0.12 -7.41 -13.95
CA PHE A 514 -1.34 -7.47 -13.89
C PHE A 514 -1.78 -8.74 -13.14
N MET A 515 -2.50 -8.57 -12.03
CA MET A 515 -2.95 -9.63 -11.12
C MET A 515 -4.20 -9.17 -10.36
N GLU A 516 -5.21 -10.04 -10.17
CA GLU A 516 -6.46 -9.71 -9.44
C GLU A 516 -7.10 -8.36 -9.82
N ASN A 517 -7.22 -8.11 -11.13
CA ASN A 517 -7.70 -6.86 -11.75
C ASN A 517 -6.94 -5.58 -11.33
N ARG A 518 -5.68 -5.68 -10.90
CA ARG A 518 -4.81 -4.57 -10.51
C ARG A 518 -3.49 -4.62 -11.29
N LEU A 519 -2.88 -3.45 -11.52
CA LEU A 519 -1.55 -3.32 -12.14
C LEU A 519 -0.62 -2.61 -11.15
N PHE A 520 0.24 -3.39 -10.48
CA PHE A 520 1.16 -2.90 -9.45
C PHE A 520 2.52 -3.58 -9.55
N TYR A 521 3.53 -3.02 -8.90
CA TYR A 521 4.78 -3.72 -8.63
C TYR A 521 4.51 -4.74 -7.52
N PHE A 522 4.55 -6.03 -7.86
CA PHE A 522 4.24 -7.10 -6.91
C PHE A 522 5.52 -7.81 -6.46
N TYR A 523 5.57 -8.08 -5.14
CA TYR A 523 6.63 -8.82 -4.48
C TYR A 523 6.03 -10.09 -3.89
N LYS A 524 6.55 -11.25 -4.28
CA LYS A 524 6.09 -12.55 -3.78
C LYS A 524 6.94 -12.99 -2.60
N PHE A 525 6.29 -13.43 -1.54
CA PHE A 525 6.91 -13.99 -0.35
C PHE A 525 6.45 -15.44 -0.16
N ILE A 526 7.36 -16.30 0.27
CA ILE A 526 7.08 -17.70 0.60
C ILE A 526 7.73 -18.02 1.95
N LEU A 527 6.91 -18.49 2.89
CA LEU A 527 7.35 -19.07 4.16
C LEU A 527 7.42 -20.60 3.99
N ASP A 528 8.55 -21.23 4.31
CA ASP A 528 8.72 -22.68 4.10
C ASP A 528 7.93 -23.56 5.10
N ALA A 529 7.65 -23.07 6.31
CA ALA A 529 6.95 -23.78 7.38
C ALA A 529 6.37 -22.83 8.44
N GLY A 530 5.38 -23.33 9.19
CA GLY A 530 4.76 -22.60 10.30
C GLY A 530 3.50 -21.84 9.93
N GLU A 531 3.08 -20.94 10.82
CA GLU A 531 1.91 -20.09 10.63
C GLU A 531 2.04 -18.79 11.45
N ALA A 532 1.37 -17.73 11.01
CA ALA A 532 1.33 -16.44 11.70
C ALA A 532 0.00 -15.71 11.44
N THR A 533 -0.22 -14.56 12.11
CA THR A 533 -1.11 -13.51 11.61
C THR A 533 -0.35 -12.20 11.40
N ILE A 534 -0.66 -11.52 10.30
CA ILE A 534 -0.16 -10.17 9.99
C ILE A 534 -1.36 -9.23 10.10
N TYR A 535 -1.40 -8.39 11.13
CA TYR A 535 -2.50 -7.44 11.34
C TYR A 535 -2.29 -6.13 10.59
N LYS A 536 -1.05 -5.82 10.22
CA LYS A 536 -0.72 -4.65 9.39
C LYS A 536 0.49 -4.92 8.52
N CYS A 537 0.48 -4.38 7.30
CA CYS A 537 1.65 -4.39 6.42
C CYS A 537 1.87 -2.99 5.85
N THR A 538 3.10 -2.49 5.97
CA THR A 538 3.56 -1.26 5.32
C THR A 538 4.69 -1.60 4.35
N ILE A 539 4.86 -0.77 3.32
CA ILE A 539 5.89 -0.94 2.27
C ILE A 539 6.89 0.20 2.32
N ASP A 540 8.14 -0.06 1.96
CA ASP A 540 9.23 0.92 1.91
C ASP A 540 9.66 1.12 0.45
N ALA A 541 9.35 2.30 -0.08
CA ALA A 541 9.67 2.72 -1.44
C ALA A 541 10.67 3.87 -1.39
N ALA A 542 11.86 3.66 -1.95
CA ALA A 542 12.90 4.68 -2.04
C ALA A 542 12.38 5.98 -2.69
N MET A 543 13.03 7.10 -2.38
CA MET A 543 12.75 8.38 -3.02
C MET A 543 13.13 8.28 -4.50
N GLN A 544 12.14 8.32 -5.39
CA GLN A 544 12.30 7.97 -6.81
C GLN A 544 11.33 8.76 -7.71
N PRO A 545 11.66 8.96 -9.00
CA PRO A 545 10.74 9.47 -10.01
C PRO A 545 9.36 8.80 -9.99
N ILE A 546 8.31 9.58 -10.24
CA ILE A 546 6.97 9.01 -10.42
C ILE A 546 6.87 8.38 -11.81
N VAL A 547 6.40 7.14 -11.84
CA VAL A 547 5.94 6.45 -13.05
C VAL A 547 4.44 6.26 -12.92
N ASP A 548 3.68 6.77 -13.89
CA ASP A 548 2.22 6.73 -13.90
C ASP A 548 1.73 5.29 -14.14
N ILE A 549 1.03 4.75 -13.15
CA ILE A 549 0.40 3.43 -13.18
C ILE A 549 -1.10 3.56 -13.50
N TRP A 550 -1.69 2.48 -14.00
CA TRP A 550 -3.08 2.45 -14.48
C TRP A 550 -4.12 2.88 -13.41
N ASP A 551 -4.98 3.84 -13.78
CA ASP A 551 -6.16 4.33 -13.02
C ASP A 551 -7.22 3.27 -12.63
N GLY A 552 -7.11 2.03 -13.13
CA GLY A 552 -8.13 0.99 -12.93
C GLY A 552 -9.32 1.06 -13.89
N VAL A 553 -9.32 1.98 -14.86
CA VAL A 553 -10.36 2.13 -15.87
C VAL A 553 -9.92 1.44 -17.18
N TYR A 554 -10.62 0.39 -17.59
CA TYR A 554 -10.32 -0.30 -18.85
C TYR A 554 -10.49 0.60 -20.08
N ARG A 555 -9.59 0.49 -21.05
CA ARG A 555 -9.67 1.20 -22.32
C ARG A 555 -10.43 0.37 -23.35
N GLN A 556 -11.24 1.03 -24.16
CA GLN A 556 -11.96 0.41 -25.27
C GLN A 556 -11.08 0.37 -26.52
N PRO A 557 -11.03 -0.73 -27.29
CA PRO A 557 -10.36 -0.72 -28.59
C PRO A 557 -11.09 0.22 -29.55
N ILE A 558 -10.35 1.16 -30.16
CA ILE A 558 -10.85 2.04 -31.22
C ILE A 558 -10.98 1.33 -32.57
N GLN A 559 -10.33 0.17 -32.72
CA GLN A 559 -10.53 -0.80 -33.80
C GLN A 559 -10.32 -2.22 -33.27
N PHE A 560 -11.17 -3.16 -33.68
CA PHE A 560 -10.97 -4.59 -33.48
C PHE A 560 -11.31 -5.34 -34.77
N GLN A 561 -10.28 -5.72 -35.51
CA GLN A 561 -10.39 -6.25 -36.87
C GLN A 561 -9.88 -7.70 -36.90
N VAL A 562 -10.72 -8.65 -37.28
CA VAL A 562 -10.35 -10.06 -37.45
C VAL A 562 -9.90 -10.29 -38.90
N TYR A 563 -8.70 -10.84 -39.10
CA TYR A 563 -8.19 -11.21 -40.42
C TYR A 563 -8.37 -12.71 -40.66
N ASP A 564 -9.39 -13.08 -41.43
CA ASP A 564 -9.76 -14.46 -41.81
C ASP A 564 -9.85 -14.55 -43.34
N ALA A 565 -9.38 -15.65 -43.95
CA ALA A 565 -9.51 -15.94 -45.38
C ALA A 565 -9.00 -14.82 -46.33
N ALA A 566 -8.00 -14.06 -45.87
CA ALA A 566 -7.43 -12.87 -46.52
C ALA A 566 -8.34 -11.63 -46.61
N VAL A 567 -9.34 -11.52 -45.72
CA VAL A 567 -10.25 -10.38 -45.56
C VAL A 567 -10.16 -9.87 -44.11
N TYR A 568 -10.37 -8.57 -43.90
CA TYR A 568 -10.60 -8.02 -42.56
C TYR A 568 -12.10 -7.87 -42.31
N GLU A 569 -12.59 -8.44 -41.22
CA GLU A 569 -13.93 -8.23 -40.68
C GLU A 569 -13.85 -7.34 -39.43
N ASP A 570 -14.70 -6.30 -39.40
CA ASP A 570 -14.77 -5.32 -38.32
C ASP A 570 -15.74 -5.80 -37.24
N TYR A 571 -15.24 -5.95 -36.01
CA TYR A 571 -16.01 -6.31 -34.82
C TYR A 571 -15.86 -5.23 -33.72
N THR A 572 -15.50 -4.00 -34.09
CA THR A 572 -15.17 -2.92 -33.13
C THR A 572 -16.37 -2.51 -32.29
N LEU A 573 -17.60 -2.60 -32.80
CA LEU A 573 -18.80 -2.28 -32.03
C LEU A 573 -19.16 -3.43 -31.10
N GLU A 574 -19.07 -4.65 -31.61
CA GLU A 574 -19.39 -5.89 -30.93
C GLU A 574 -18.51 -6.09 -29.69
N VAL A 575 -17.20 -5.87 -29.78
CA VAL A 575 -16.30 -6.07 -28.62
C VAL A 575 -16.37 -4.98 -27.55
N ASN A 576 -17.11 -3.90 -27.83
CA ASN A 576 -17.32 -2.77 -26.95
C ASN A 576 -18.72 -2.75 -26.30
N ASP A 577 -19.63 -3.62 -26.72
CA ASP A 577 -20.93 -3.81 -26.08
C ASP A 577 -20.81 -4.84 -24.95
N PRO A 578 -21.35 -4.58 -23.74
CA PRO A 578 -21.35 -5.57 -22.66
C PRO A 578 -22.33 -6.75 -22.89
N ASP A 579 -23.29 -6.63 -23.81
CA ASP A 579 -24.28 -7.69 -24.09
C ASP A 579 -23.66 -8.83 -24.91
N SER A 580 -23.57 -10.01 -24.28
CA SER A 580 -23.04 -11.26 -24.87
C SER A 580 -23.74 -11.78 -26.14
N THR A 581 -24.82 -11.13 -26.59
CA THR A 581 -25.40 -11.40 -27.92
C THR A 581 -24.60 -10.77 -29.07
N TYR A 582 -23.77 -9.77 -28.78
CA TYR A 582 -22.76 -9.23 -29.69
C TYR A 582 -21.39 -9.83 -29.35
N TYR A 583 -20.63 -10.22 -30.37
CA TYR A 583 -19.31 -10.83 -30.17
C TYR A 583 -18.47 -10.81 -31.44
N ALA A 584 -17.14 -10.77 -31.25
CA ALA A 584 -16.18 -11.11 -32.28
C ALA A 584 -16.14 -12.63 -32.49
N ASN A 585 -16.21 -13.04 -33.76
CA ASN A 585 -16.08 -14.42 -34.19
C ASN A 585 -14.59 -14.75 -34.45
N LEU A 586 -14.04 -15.72 -33.73
CA LEU A 586 -12.66 -16.22 -33.92
C LEU A 586 -12.66 -17.72 -34.26
N ASN A 587 -13.79 -18.24 -34.77
CA ASN A 587 -13.98 -19.67 -35.03
C ASN A 587 -12.97 -20.21 -36.05
N ALA A 588 -12.20 -21.22 -35.65
CA ALA A 588 -11.24 -21.93 -36.49
C ALA A 588 -10.11 -21.08 -37.12
N LEU A 589 -9.90 -19.85 -36.61
CA LEU A 589 -8.87 -18.91 -37.08
C LEU A 589 -7.48 -19.60 -37.12
N ALA A 590 -6.84 -19.58 -38.29
CA ALA A 590 -5.61 -20.32 -38.55
C ALA A 590 -4.36 -19.65 -37.95
N ASN A 591 -3.25 -20.39 -37.88
CA ASN A 591 -1.96 -19.83 -37.42
C ASN A 591 -1.27 -18.89 -38.43
N THR A 592 -1.88 -18.70 -39.61
CA THR A 592 -1.51 -17.67 -40.59
C THR A 592 -2.43 -16.44 -40.54
N GLU A 593 -3.38 -16.42 -39.61
CA GLU A 593 -4.43 -15.42 -39.43
C GLU A 593 -4.27 -14.75 -38.07
N TRP A 594 -4.95 -13.60 -37.87
CA TRP A 594 -4.71 -12.75 -36.71
C TRP A 594 -5.86 -11.78 -36.42
N VAL A 595 -5.84 -11.22 -35.22
CA VAL A 595 -6.64 -10.06 -34.82
C VAL A 595 -5.75 -8.82 -34.84
N VAL A 596 -6.30 -7.66 -35.19
CA VAL A 596 -5.69 -6.34 -34.92
C VAL A 596 -6.58 -5.59 -33.94
N ALA A 597 -6.09 -5.39 -32.72
CA ALA A 597 -6.70 -4.51 -31.73
C ALA A 597 -5.94 -3.18 -31.70
N MET A 598 -6.63 -2.04 -31.80
CA MET A 598 -6.02 -0.71 -31.77
C MET A 598 -6.60 0.11 -30.63
N PHE A 599 -5.76 0.93 -29.99
CA PHE A 599 -6.14 1.83 -28.89
C PHE A 599 -5.53 3.23 -29.10
N ASP A 600 -6.06 4.27 -28.45
CA ASP A 600 -5.53 5.63 -28.54
C ASP A 600 -4.13 5.77 -27.91
N GLU A 601 -3.86 4.98 -26.86
CA GLU A 601 -2.60 4.94 -26.11
C GLU A 601 -1.96 3.54 -26.09
N ARG A 602 -0.73 3.46 -25.60
CA ARG A 602 0.08 2.25 -25.53
C ARG A 602 -0.48 1.28 -24.50
N MET A 603 -0.43 -0.03 -24.73
CA MET A 603 -0.98 -1.07 -23.85
C MET A 603 0.11 -1.98 -23.26
N THR A 604 -0.11 -2.45 -22.03
CA THR A 604 0.67 -3.53 -21.36
C THR A 604 -0.14 -4.83 -21.22
N ALA A 605 -1.46 -4.76 -21.35
CA ALA A 605 -2.30 -5.96 -21.41
C ALA A 605 -3.59 -5.74 -22.22
N ILE A 606 -4.12 -6.84 -22.75
CA ILE A 606 -5.46 -6.93 -23.35
C ILE A 606 -6.23 -8.04 -22.66
N LYS A 607 -7.41 -7.68 -22.14
CA LYS A 607 -8.39 -8.56 -21.51
C LYS A 607 -9.42 -9.03 -22.53
N PHE A 608 -9.70 -10.33 -22.52
CA PHE A 608 -10.68 -11.00 -23.37
C PHE A 608 -11.75 -11.65 -22.49
N ILE A 609 -13.03 -11.37 -22.75
CA ILE A 609 -14.16 -12.01 -22.09
C ILE A 609 -14.83 -12.97 -23.08
N THR A 610 -14.63 -14.27 -22.89
CA THR A 610 -15.19 -15.34 -23.73
C THR A 610 -16.66 -15.61 -23.40
N ILE A 611 -17.44 -16.06 -24.38
CA ILE A 611 -18.83 -16.52 -24.14
C ILE A 611 -18.83 -17.94 -23.55
N ALA A 612 -19.77 -18.22 -22.65
CA ALA A 612 -19.94 -19.54 -22.05
C ALA A 612 -20.23 -20.61 -23.14
N GLY A 613 -19.38 -21.64 -23.23
CA GLY A 613 -19.44 -22.67 -24.28
C GLY A 613 -18.71 -22.31 -25.59
N SER A 614 -18.18 -21.09 -25.70
CA SER A 614 -17.43 -20.58 -26.86
C SER A 614 -15.93 -20.45 -26.58
N SER A 615 -15.38 -21.37 -25.79
CA SER A 615 -13.96 -21.40 -25.45
C SER A 615 -13.12 -22.20 -26.45
N ASN A 616 -11.82 -21.92 -26.48
CA ASN A 616 -10.85 -22.69 -27.25
C ASN A 616 -10.54 -24.02 -26.56
N THR A 617 -10.68 -25.12 -27.29
CA THR A 617 -10.32 -26.48 -26.83
C THR A 617 -9.02 -27.01 -27.46
N ASN A 618 -8.47 -26.31 -28.45
CA ASN A 618 -7.25 -26.69 -29.16
C ASN A 618 -5.99 -26.16 -28.45
N VAL A 619 -4.92 -26.96 -28.46
CA VAL A 619 -3.56 -26.53 -28.09
C VAL A 619 -3.12 -25.45 -29.06
N ALA A 620 -3.15 -24.19 -28.61
CA ALA A 620 -2.86 -23.00 -29.39
C ALA A 620 -2.50 -21.87 -28.41
N THR A 621 -1.28 -21.35 -28.51
CA THR A 621 -0.74 -20.33 -27.61
C THR A 621 -0.69 -18.98 -28.30
N CYS A 622 -1.06 -17.93 -27.56
CA CYS A 622 -1.09 -16.55 -28.04
C CYS A 622 0.32 -16.00 -28.36
N THR A 623 0.38 -14.99 -29.21
CA THR A 623 1.54 -14.13 -29.46
C THR A 623 1.05 -12.74 -29.82
N VAL A 624 1.56 -11.72 -29.14
CA VAL A 624 1.21 -10.31 -29.37
C VAL A 624 2.37 -9.60 -30.06
N LYS A 625 2.05 -8.70 -30.99
CA LYS A 625 3.01 -7.88 -31.73
C LYS A 625 2.59 -6.42 -31.75
N TYR A 626 3.52 -5.50 -31.54
CA TYR A 626 3.31 -4.06 -31.67
C TYR A 626 3.85 -3.54 -33.00
N TRP A 627 3.54 -2.28 -33.36
CA TRP A 627 4.03 -1.63 -34.57
C TRP A 627 5.28 -0.78 -34.31
N ASP A 628 6.40 -1.10 -34.97
CA ASP A 628 7.71 -0.43 -34.80
C ASP A 628 7.94 0.75 -35.76
N GLY A 629 6.88 1.22 -36.43
CA GLY A 629 6.98 2.21 -37.51
C GLY A 629 7.18 1.61 -38.91
N VAL A 630 7.60 0.33 -39.03
CA VAL A 630 7.92 -0.36 -40.29
C VAL A 630 7.13 -1.67 -40.47
N GLY A 631 6.95 -2.43 -39.39
CA GLY A 631 6.36 -3.76 -39.35
C GLY A 631 5.73 -4.09 -38.00
N PHE A 632 5.07 -5.25 -37.92
CA PHE A 632 4.60 -5.81 -36.65
C PHE A 632 5.66 -6.74 -36.07
N VAL A 633 6.18 -6.41 -34.89
CA VAL A 633 7.25 -7.13 -34.18
C VAL A 633 6.78 -7.61 -32.80
N SER A 634 7.35 -8.71 -32.30
CA SER A 634 6.89 -9.33 -31.04
C SER A 634 7.09 -8.41 -29.84
N VAL A 635 6.14 -8.42 -28.89
CA VAL A 635 6.31 -7.78 -27.56
C VAL A 635 7.31 -8.52 -26.66
N GLY A 636 7.90 -9.62 -27.14
CA GLY A 636 8.71 -10.54 -26.33
C GLY A 636 7.84 -11.63 -25.70
N ASP A 637 8.11 -11.94 -24.44
CA ASP A 637 7.38 -12.93 -23.66
C ASP A 637 6.07 -12.36 -23.09
N ILE A 638 5.08 -13.23 -22.88
CA ILE A 638 3.74 -12.85 -22.40
C ILE A 638 3.32 -13.70 -21.20
N THR A 639 2.53 -13.11 -20.30
CA THR A 639 1.71 -13.85 -19.32
C THR A 639 0.30 -13.95 -19.87
N ASP A 640 -0.19 -15.17 -20.14
CA ASP A 640 -1.54 -15.40 -20.65
C ASP A 640 -2.40 -16.10 -19.59
N THR A 641 -3.39 -15.40 -19.03
CA THR A 641 -4.34 -15.98 -18.07
C THR A 641 -5.61 -16.52 -18.72
N THR A 642 -5.73 -16.43 -20.05
CA THR A 642 -6.81 -17.06 -20.83
C THR A 642 -6.56 -18.56 -21.10
N LEU A 643 -5.38 -19.06 -20.71
CA LEU A 643 -4.98 -20.47 -20.81
C LEU A 643 -5.87 -21.41 -19.99
N ASP A 644 -5.90 -22.69 -20.38
CA ASP A 644 -6.62 -23.73 -19.63
C ASP A 644 -5.88 -24.13 -18.34
N ALA A 645 -6.57 -24.09 -17.20
CA ALA A 645 -5.98 -24.41 -15.88
C ALA A 645 -5.38 -25.83 -15.76
N ALA A 646 -5.74 -26.75 -16.66
CA ALA A 646 -5.30 -28.14 -16.62
C ALA A 646 -3.95 -28.40 -17.32
N THR A 647 -3.60 -27.63 -18.34
CA THR A 647 -2.35 -27.86 -19.11
C THR A 647 -1.57 -26.59 -19.45
N SER A 648 -2.16 -25.41 -19.29
CA SER A 648 -1.56 -24.12 -19.64
C SER A 648 -1.12 -24.04 -21.12
N THR A 649 -1.90 -24.60 -22.05
CA THR A 649 -1.55 -24.66 -23.49
C THR A 649 -2.61 -24.14 -24.46
N LYS A 650 -3.79 -23.72 -23.97
CA LYS A 650 -4.95 -23.35 -24.79
C LYS A 650 -5.40 -21.92 -24.51
N SER A 651 -4.85 -20.93 -25.22
CA SER A 651 -5.29 -19.54 -25.09
C SER A 651 -6.75 -19.39 -25.48
N LEU A 652 -7.47 -18.46 -24.85
CA LEU A 652 -8.93 -18.28 -24.95
C LEU A 652 -9.75 -19.51 -24.50
N ASN A 653 -9.21 -20.37 -23.63
CA ASN A 653 -10.00 -21.41 -22.96
C ASN A 653 -10.93 -20.83 -21.88
N GLN A 654 -10.52 -19.73 -21.26
CA GLN A 654 -11.30 -18.96 -20.29
C GLN A 654 -11.17 -17.46 -20.53
N SER A 655 -12.05 -16.68 -19.89
CA SER A 655 -11.91 -15.23 -19.82
C SER A 655 -10.69 -14.86 -18.98
N GLY A 656 -9.92 -13.87 -19.41
CA GLY A 656 -8.66 -13.49 -18.77
C GLY A 656 -7.95 -12.39 -19.53
N SER A 657 -6.67 -12.17 -19.21
CA SER A 657 -5.83 -11.16 -19.86
C SER A 657 -4.55 -11.76 -20.40
N VAL A 658 -4.09 -11.22 -21.53
CA VAL A 658 -2.73 -11.38 -22.03
C VAL A 658 -1.96 -10.12 -21.65
N PHE A 659 -0.86 -10.26 -20.91
CA PHE A 659 -0.04 -9.20 -20.34
C PHE A 659 1.43 -9.34 -20.80
N TRP A 660 2.14 -8.22 -20.97
CA TRP A 660 3.55 -8.15 -21.35
C TRP A 660 4.24 -6.90 -20.79
N ASP A 661 5.57 -6.94 -20.63
CA ASP A 661 6.37 -5.73 -20.41
C ASP A 661 6.38 -4.91 -21.72
N PRO A 662 5.84 -3.68 -21.74
CA PRO A 662 5.79 -2.89 -22.97
C PRO A 662 7.20 -2.53 -23.45
N PRO A 663 7.43 -2.40 -24.78
CA PRO A 663 8.71 -1.95 -25.32
C PRO A 663 9.03 -0.51 -24.88
N ASP A 664 10.22 0.01 -25.19
CA ASP A 664 10.50 1.43 -24.97
C ASP A 664 9.54 2.32 -25.80
N SER A 665 9.18 3.49 -25.26
CA SER A 665 8.32 4.47 -25.95
C SER A 665 8.91 4.95 -27.28
N GLU A 666 10.24 4.92 -27.43
CA GLU A 666 10.97 5.25 -28.67
C GLU A 666 10.87 4.15 -29.76
N GLN A 667 10.39 2.95 -29.41
CA GLN A 667 10.31 1.80 -30.33
C GLN A 667 8.89 1.56 -30.85
N GLU A 668 7.86 2.01 -30.13
CA GLU A 668 6.46 1.71 -30.44
C GLU A 668 5.73 2.96 -30.95
N PHE A 669 5.16 2.87 -32.16
CA PHE A 669 4.60 4.02 -32.88
C PHE A 669 3.12 3.85 -33.20
N GLN A 670 2.39 4.97 -33.23
CA GLN A 670 1.03 4.99 -33.76
C GLN A 670 1.00 4.64 -35.26
N ARG A 671 -0.08 4.00 -35.69
CA ARG A 671 -0.32 3.62 -37.07
C ARG A 671 -1.72 4.01 -37.52
N SER A 672 -1.82 4.60 -38.70
CA SER A 672 -3.12 4.85 -39.35
C SER A 672 -3.58 3.61 -40.12
N MET A 673 -4.71 3.03 -39.72
CA MET A 673 -5.35 1.87 -40.37
C MET A 673 -6.87 1.98 -40.24
N PHE A 674 -7.63 1.40 -41.17
CA PHE A 674 -9.10 1.26 -41.07
C PHE A 674 -9.90 2.57 -40.86
N GLY A 675 -9.27 3.74 -41.11
CA GLY A 675 -9.87 5.06 -40.89
C GLY A 675 -9.49 5.73 -39.56
N SER A 676 -8.82 5.00 -38.66
CA SER A 676 -8.38 5.47 -37.34
C SER A 676 -6.86 5.57 -37.25
N THR A 677 -6.34 6.26 -36.23
CA THR A 677 -4.91 6.33 -35.92
C THR A 677 -4.73 6.06 -34.43
N GLY A 678 -3.88 5.09 -34.09
CA GLY A 678 -3.61 4.70 -32.70
C GLY A 678 -2.52 3.64 -32.63
N TYR A 679 -2.27 3.10 -31.45
CA TYR A 679 -1.33 2.01 -31.21
C TYR A 679 -2.00 0.69 -31.56
N ALA A 680 -1.39 -0.07 -32.49
CA ALA A 680 -1.97 -1.28 -33.05
C ALA A 680 -1.22 -2.53 -32.59
N TYR A 681 -1.98 -3.51 -32.10
CA TYR A 681 -1.50 -4.81 -31.63
C TYR A 681 -2.01 -5.91 -32.55
N GLN A 682 -1.10 -6.62 -33.21
CA GLN A 682 -1.43 -7.83 -33.99
C GLN A 682 -1.31 -9.06 -33.09
N ILE A 683 -2.37 -9.84 -32.98
CA ILE A 683 -2.51 -10.98 -32.08
C ILE A 683 -2.75 -12.25 -32.90
N SER A 684 -1.92 -13.27 -32.72
CA SER A 684 -1.95 -14.52 -33.50
C SER A 684 -1.69 -15.73 -32.61
N TRP A 685 -2.09 -16.92 -33.05
CA TRP A 685 -1.95 -18.16 -32.28
C TRP A 685 -1.05 -19.18 -32.99
N SER A 686 -0.32 -19.99 -32.22
CA SER A 686 0.65 -20.97 -32.75
C SER A 686 0.02 -22.12 -33.57
N ALA A 687 -1.26 -22.39 -33.35
CA ALA A 687 -2.08 -23.36 -34.09
C ALA A 687 -3.49 -22.79 -34.30
N ALA A 688 -4.31 -23.48 -35.12
CA ALA A 688 -5.68 -23.05 -35.37
C ALA A 688 -6.57 -23.15 -34.13
N LEU A 689 -7.35 -22.11 -33.87
CA LEU A 689 -8.32 -22.06 -32.78
C LEU A 689 -9.44 -23.11 -32.97
N ALA A 690 -10.19 -23.41 -31.91
CA ALA A 690 -11.38 -24.24 -32.04
C ALA A 690 -12.47 -23.57 -32.89
N ALA A 691 -13.34 -24.38 -33.52
CA ALA A 691 -14.47 -23.89 -34.33
C ALA A 691 -15.65 -23.32 -33.49
N THR A 692 -15.37 -22.93 -32.25
CA THR A 692 -16.32 -22.41 -31.25
C THR A 692 -15.86 -21.10 -30.60
N VAL A 693 -14.66 -20.60 -30.90
CA VAL A 693 -14.09 -19.45 -30.20
C VAL A 693 -14.82 -18.15 -30.54
N SER A 694 -15.34 -17.48 -29.52
CA SER A 694 -15.99 -16.17 -29.66
C SER A 694 -15.75 -15.32 -28.41
N VAL A 695 -15.49 -14.03 -28.61
CA VAL A 695 -15.19 -13.07 -27.55
C VAL A 695 -16.29 -12.02 -27.52
N ASN A 696 -16.92 -11.85 -26.36
CA ASN A 696 -17.86 -10.77 -26.07
C ASN A 696 -17.06 -9.47 -25.93
N VAL A 697 -16.48 -9.19 -24.76
CA VAL A 697 -15.80 -7.90 -24.50
C VAL A 697 -14.28 -8.00 -24.69
N VAL A 698 -13.68 -6.96 -25.28
CA VAL A 698 -12.23 -6.76 -25.33
C VAL A 698 -11.86 -5.42 -24.70
N GLN A 699 -10.86 -5.43 -23.81
CA GLN A 699 -10.46 -4.26 -23.02
C GLN A 699 -8.95 -4.14 -22.94
N GLY A 700 -8.41 -2.94 -23.13
CA GLY A 700 -7.00 -2.62 -22.96
C GLY A 700 -6.68 -2.13 -21.55
N ILE A 701 -5.45 -2.37 -21.11
CA ILE A 701 -4.84 -1.77 -19.92
C ILE A 701 -3.62 -0.97 -20.40
N PRO A 702 -3.57 0.35 -20.15
CA PRO A 702 -2.52 1.21 -20.66
C PRO A 702 -1.15 0.85 -20.06
N ALA A 703 -0.12 0.98 -20.89
CA ALA A 703 1.27 0.92 -20.45
C ALA A 703 1.60 2.13 -19.56
N GLN A 704 2.63 1.98 -18.74
CA GLN A 704 3.12 3.07 -17.89
C GLN A 704 3.61 4.27 -18.70
N LEU A 705 3.50 5.46 -18.10
CA LEU A 705 4.02 6.71 -18.63
C LEU A 705 4.94 7.36 -17.60
N ASP A 706 6.12 7.78 -18.00
CA ASP A 706 7.02 8.55 -17.14
C ASP A 706 6.46 9.96 -16.90
N ILE A 707 6.54 10.46 -15.68
CA ILE A 707 6.11 11.83 -15.38
C ILE A 707 7.16 12.82 -15.88
N ASN A 708 6.71 13.76 -16.71
CA ASN A 708 7.50 14.84 -17.28
C ASN A 708 8.31 15.63 -16.21
N PRO A 709 9.45 16.23 -16.57
CA PRO A 709 10.25 17.06 -15.66
C PRO A 709 9.61 18.44 -15.41
N PHE A 710 9.48 18.83 -14.14
CA PHE A 710 8.91 20.13 -13.74
C PHE A 710 9.85 20.95 -12.85
N LYS A 711 9.59 22.26 -12.73
CA LYS A 711 10.41 23.18 -11.92
C LYS A 711 10.13 23.10 -10.42
N PHE A 712 8.89 22.81 -10.03
CA PHE A 712 8.51 22.65 -8.62
C PHE A 712 7.22 21.84 -8.45
N PRO A 713 7.10 21.08 -7.37
CA PRO A 713 5.84 20.54 -6.92
C PRO A 713 5.08 21.58 -6.08
N ALA A 714 3.76 21.44 -6.02
CA ALA A 714 2.88 22.16 -5.11
C ALA A 714 1.61 21.32 -4.83
N THR A 715 0.74 21.79 -3.94
CA THR A 715 -0.56 21.16 -3.69
C THR A 715 -1.71 22.11 -3.98
N TYR A 716 -2.85 21.52 -4.35
CA TYR A 716 -4.14 22.21 -4.41
C TYR A 716 -5.26 21.21 -4.17
N LYS A 717 -6.10 21.42 -3.13
CA LYS A 717 -7.27 20.57 -2.81
C LYS A 717 -6.94 19.05 -2.81
N ASN A 718 -5.87 18.66 -2.12
CA ASN A 718 -5.37 17.28 -2.03
C ASN A 718 -4.94 16.62 -3.36
N ARG A 719 -4.69 17.41 -4.42
CA ARG A 719 -3.96 16.98 -5.63
C ARG A 719 -2.51 17.44 -5.55
N LEU A 720 -1.59 16.60 -6.03
CA LEU A 720 -0.22 17.01 -6.31
C LEU A 720 -0.21 17.73 -7.65
N LEU A 721 0.33 18.95 -7.68
CA LEU A 721 0.58 19.73 -8.87
C LEU A 721 2.08 19.73 -9.16
N PHE A 722 2.46 19.45 -10.39
CA PHE A 722 3.81 19.68 -10.88
C PHE A 722 3.79 20.86 -11.85
N CYS A 723 4.60 21.88 -11.60
CA CYS A 723 4.48 23.18 -12.26
C CYS A 723 5.77 23.64 -12.96
N GLY A 724 5.59 24.22 -14.15
CA GLY A 724 6.63 24.63 -15.07
C GLY A 724 7.27 23.45 -15.78
N TYR A 725 6.68 22.95 -16.86
CA TYR A 725 7.24 21.86 -17.66
C TYR A 725 8.52 22.32 -18.36
N THR A 726 9.64 21.62 -18.16
CA THR A 726 10.97 22.12 -18.56
C THR A 726 11.44 21.65 -19.93
N GLU A 727 10.98 20.50 -20.43
CA GLU A 727 11.48 19.90 -21.67
C GLU A 727 10.70 20.35 -22.92
N GLY A 728 9.37 20.47 -22.83
CA GLY A 728 8.52 20.89 -23.96
C GLY A 728 8.50 22.41 -24.23
N GLY A 729 9.18 23.21 -23.40
CA GLY A 729 9.14 24.68 -23.49
C GLY A 729 7.82 25.30 -22.99
N GLU A 730 7.00 24.53 -22.27
CA GLU A 730 5.71 24.96 -21.70
C GLU A 730 5.88 25.39 -20.23
N GLY A 731 6.77 26.34 -19.95
CA GLY A 731 7.08 26.76 -18.58
C GLY A 731 5.89 27.36 -17.80
N ASN A 732 4.78 27.63 -18.47
CA ASN A 732 3.51 28.09 -17.89
C ASN A 732 2.51 26.96 -17.57
N ARG A 733 2.84 25.71 -17.89
CA ARG A 733 2.02 24.51 -17.67
C ARG A 733 2.16 23.98 -16.24
N CYS A 734 1.05 23.51 -15.66
CA CYS A 734 1.07 22.58 -14.53
C CYS A 734 0.25 21.32 -14.86
N ASP A 735 0.80 20.17 -14.50
CA ASP A 735 0.13 18.88 -14.50
C ASP A 735 -0.37 18.56 -13.08
N PHE A 736 -1.40 17.74 -12.95
CA PHE A 736 -2.03 17.46 -11.66
C PHE A 736 -2.50 16.01 -11.52
N SER A 737 -2.33 15.48 -10.32
CA SER A 737 -2.72 14.12 -9.98
C SER A 737 -4.24 13.97 -9.79
N VAL A 738 -4.68 12.72 -9.74
CA VAL A 738 -5.98 12.34 -9.16
C VAL A 738 -6.04 12.79 -7.68
N THR A 739 -7.21 13.20 -7.20
CA THR A 739 -7.42 13.67 -5.82
C THR A 739 -7.07 12.58 -4.81
N HIS A 740 -6.31 12.94 -3.77
CA HIS A 740 -5.80 12.02 -2.71
C HIS A 740 -4.80 10.94 -3.20
N ALA A 741 -4.46 10.93 -4.48
CA ALA A 741 -3.72 9.87 -5.15
C ALA A 741 -2.55 10.47 -5.95
N PRO A 742 -1.50 11.00 -5.27
CA PRO A 742 -0.45 11.81 -5.88
C PRO A 742 0.48 11.04 -6.85
N GLN A 743 0.36 9.71 -6.91
CA GLN A 743 1.10 8.84 -7.81
C GLN A 743 0.37 8.50 -9.13
N PHE A 744 -0.85 9.03 -9.35
CA PHE A 744 -1.65 8.77 -10.56
C PHE A 744 -1.91 10.06 -11.35
N PHE A 745 -1.53 10.07 -12.63
CA PHE A 745 -1.63 11.19 -13.58
C PHE A 745 -2.34 10.82 -14.90
N ASN A 746 -2.95 9.63 -14.95
CA ASN A 746 -3.91 9.22 -15.97
C ASN A 746 -5.37 9.21 -15.46
N GLY A 747 -6.31 9.02 -16.39
CA GLY A 747 -7.75 9.07 -16.15
C GLY A 747 -8.31 10.51 -16.13
N ALA A 748 -9.62 10.64 -16.40
CA ALA A 748 -10.29 11.93 -16.64
C ALA A 748 -10.28 12.94 -15.46
N GLU A 749 -9.87 12.46 -14.27
CA GLU A 749 -9.66 13.26 -13.06
C GLU A 749 -8.26 13.88 -12.96
N SER A 750 -7.35 13.59 -13.88
CA SER A 750 -5.95 14.05 -13.87
C SER A 750 -5.65 15.04 -15.01
N SER A 751 -4.38 15.43 -15.18
CA SER A 751 -3.93 16.15 -16.38
C SER A 751 -3.81 15.29 -17.64
N MET A 752 -3.95 13.96 -17.56
CA MET A 752 -3.90 13.00 -18.67
C MET A 752 -2.71 13.25 -19.63
N ASN A 753 -1.48 13.21 -19.09
CA ASN A 753 -0.23 13.43 -19.83
C ASN A 753 -0.24 14.67 -20.77
N GLY A 754 -0.85 15.78 -20.35
CA GLY A 754 -0.92 17.01 -21.14
C GLY A 754 -2.30 17.36 -21.70
N ALA A 755 -3.20 16.38 -21.84
CA ALA A 755 -4.49 16.59 -22.49
C ALA A 755 -5.44 17.50 -21.70
N GLN A 756 -5.32 17.55 -20.37
CA GLN A 756 -6.14 18.36 -19.46
C GLN A 756 -5.32 19.35 -18.61
N SER A 757 -4.03 19.55 -18.93
CA SER A 757 -3.12 20.39 -18.13
C SER A 757 -3.51 21.85 -18.01
N LEU A 758 -3.06 22.49 -16.93
CA LEU A 758 -3.38 23.86 -16.57
C LEU A 758 -2.34 24.84 -17.14
N TYR A 759 -2.77 25.81 -17.95
CA TYR A 759 -1.87 26.80 -18.56
C TYR A 759 -2.10 28.20 -17.99
N PHE A 760 -1.10 28.71 -17.27
CA PHE A 760 -1.18 30.00 -16.58
C PHE A 760 -0.65 31.13 -17.46
N GLY A 761 -1.52 31.79 -18.23
CA GLY A 761 -1.15 32.96 -19.03
C GLY A 761 -0.29 32.63 -20.25
N GLY A 762 0.57 33.58 -20.66
CA GLY A 762 1.48 33.43 -21.80
C GLY A 762 2.58 32.39 -21.57
N ALA A 763 3.51 32.24 -22.53
CA ALA A 763 4.57 31.23 -22.49
C ALA A 763 5.64 31.43 -21.39
N ASP A 764 5.67 32.58 -20.71
CA ASP A 764 6.64 32.86 -19.63
C ASP A 764 6.51 31.87 -18.47
N ASP A 765 7.65 31.48 -17.90
CA ASP A 765 7.74 30.45 -16.85
C ASP A 765 7.02 30.81 -15.54
N LEU A 766 6.37 29.81 -14.95
CA LEU A 766 6.02 29.79 -13.53
C LEU A 766 7.29 29.73 -12.68
N THR A 767 7.34 30.55 -11.64
CA THR A 767 8.44 30.60 -10.68
C THR A 767 8.11 29.87 -9.39
N CYS A 768 6.90 30.04 -8.85
CA CYS A 768 6.44 29.40 -7.63
C CYS A 768 4.91 29.42 -7.52
N GLY A 769 4.34 28.69 -6.58
CA GLY A 769 2.92 28.71 -6.27
C GLY A 769 2.59 28.06 -4.94
N THR A 770 1.40 28.30 -4.42
CA THR A 770 0.95 27.78 -3.11
C THR A 770 -0.57 27.79 -3.01
N GLU A 771 -1.16 26.83 -2.28
CA GLU A 771 -2.57 26.86 -1.92
C GLU A 771 -2.84 27.87 -0.80
N MET A 772 -3.93 28.62 -0.93
CA MET A 772 -4.43 29.54 0.09
C MET A 772 -5.87 29.21 0.44
N TYR A 773 -6.14 29.11 1.74
CA TYR A 773 -7.47 28.89 2.30
C TYR A 773 -7.98 30.18 2.97
N ASN A 774 -9.10 30.73 2.50
CA ASN A 774 -9.73 31.89 3.12
C ASN A 774 -11.25 31.79 3.21
N ARG A 775 -11.81 32.37 4.27
CA ARG A 775 -13.25 32.50 4.46
C ARG A 775 -13.70 33.92 4.11
N PHE A 776 -14.54 34.05 3.08
CA PHE A 776 -15.17 35.30 2.69
C PHE A 776 -16.67 35.26 3.03
N GLY A 777 -17.03 35.83 4.17
CA GLY A 777 -18.40 35.80 4.70
C GLY A 777 -18.80 34.41 5.22
N SER A 778 -19.84 33.83 4.66
CA SER A 778 -20.26 32.44 4.95
C SER A 778 -19.55 31.40 4.08
N ASN A 779 -18.90 31.82 3.00
CA ASN A 779 -18.30 30.93 2.02
C ASN A 779 -16.82 30.70 2.34
N ILE A 780 -16.36 29.48 2.09
CA ILE A 780 -14.99 29.03 2.24
C ILE A 780 -14.42 28.84 0.84
N PHE A 781 -13.22 29.37 0.60
CA PHE A 781 -12.52 29.28 -0.67
C PHE A 781 -11.12 28.71 -0.43
N SER A 782 -10.78 27.65 -1.16
CA SER A 782 -9.41 27.29 -1.46
C SER A 782 -9.12 27.78 -2.89
N ILE A 783 -7.97 28.44 -3.06
CA ILE A 783 -7.43 28.88 -4.35
C ILE A 783 -5.96 28.50 -4.42
N PHE A 784 -5.45 28.18 -5.61
CA PHE A 784 -4.02 28.03 -5.83
C PHE A 784 -3.45 29.30 -6.46
N LEU A 785 -2.52 29.94 -5.75
CA LEU A 785 -1.79 31.11 -6.22
C LEU A 785 -0.64 30.64 -7.12
N ALA A 786 -0.64 31.07 -8.38
CA ALA A 786 0.39 30.75 -9.36
C ALA A 786 1.14 32.03 -9.77
N LEU A 787 2.46 32.03 -9.60
CA LEU A 787 3.31 33.20 -9.79
C LEU A 787 4.33 32.97 -10.90
N LYS A 788 4.53 34.00 -11.72
CA LYS A 788 5.66 34.14 -12.65
C LYS A 788 6.60 35.24 -12.19
N LYS A 789 7.67 35.54 -12.93
CA LYS A 789 8.55 36.69 -12.62
C LYS A 789 7.79 38.03 -12.54
N THR A 790 6.80 38.26 -13.40
CA THR A 790 6.07 39.54 -13.52
C THR A 790 4.55 39.43 -13.43
N GLU A 791 3.99 38.23 -13.44
CA GLU A 791 2.54 37.98 -13.47
C GLU A 791 2.08 37.18 -12.24
N THR A 792 0.82 37.39 -11.83
CA THR A 792 0.12 36.68 -10.76
C THR A 792 -1.22 36.17 -11.25
N TYR A 793 -1.47 34.88 -11.08
CA TYR A 793 -2.71 34.19 -11.40
C TYR A 793 -3.25 33.45 -10.17
N ILE A 794 -4.54 33.16 -10.17
CA ILE A 794 -5.14 32.19 -9.25
C ILE A 794 -5.90 31.11 -10.04
N LEU A 795 -5.90 29.90 -9.52
CA LEU A 795 -6.80 28.81 -9.90
C LEU A 795 -7.90 28.67 -8.83
N SER A 796 -9.14 28.53 -9.30
CA SER A 796 -10.33 28.18 -8.51
C SER A 796 -11.02 26.99 -9.17
N GLY A 797 -11.92 26.29 -8.47
CA GLY A 797 -12.59 25.07 -8.95
C GLY A 797 -12.11 23.81 -8.23
N SER A 798 -12.86 22.71 -8.22
CA SER A 798 -12.46 21.40 -7.68
C SER A 798 -12.32 20.30 -8.72
N SER A 799 -12.96 20.43 -9.88
CA SER A 799 -12.99 19.42 -10.93
C SER A 799 -12.28 19.87 -12.21
N PRO A 800 -11.52 18.99 -12.89
CA PRO A 800 -11.04 19.26 -14.24
C PRO A 800 -12.13 19.16 -15.31
N ASP A 801 -13.29 18.54 -15.01
CA ASP A 801 -14.41 18.48 -15.94
C ASP A 801 -15.08 19.85 -16.08
N SER A 802 -15.06 20.38 -17.29
CA SER A 802 -15.73 21.64 -17.67
C SER A 802 -17.26 21.63 -17.50
N ALA A 803 -17.88 20.45 -17.41
CA ALA A 803 -19.31 20.28 -17.15
C ALA A 803 -19.68 20.20 -15.66
N ASP A 804 -18.69 20.15 -14.75
CA ASP A 804 -18.93 20.16 -13.30
C ASP A 804 -19.57 21.48 -12.83
N SER A 805 -20.13 21.44 -11.62
CA SER A 805 -20.62 22.60 -10.87
C SER A 805 -19.54 23.59 -10.42
N ASP A 806 -18.32 23.14 -10.12
CA ASP A 806 -17.15 23.96 -9.72
C ASP A 806 -15.91 23.56 -10.56
N PRO A 807 -15.89 23.85 -11.88
CA PRO A 807 -14.80 23.45 -12.77
C PRO A 807 -13.57 24.34 -12.57
N PHE A 808 -12.39 23.80 -12.89
CA PHE A 808 -11.12 24.54 -12.85
C PHE A 808 -11.15 25.78 -13.75
N ARG A 809 -10.81 26.94 -13.15
CA ARG A 809 -10.77 28.24 -13.81
C ARG A 809 -9.58 29.05 -13.33
N ILE A 810 -8.77 29.51 -14.29
CA ILE A 810 -7.61 30.36 -14.05
C ILE A 810 -8.02 31.83 -14.25
N PHE A 811 -7.70 32.69 -13.29
CA PHE A 811 -7.97 34.12 -13.32
C PHE A 811 -6.69 34.94 -13.16
N PRO A 812 -6.43 35.94 -14.02
CA PRO A 812 -5.33 36.88 -13.84
C PRO A 812 -5.64 37.86 -12.71
N ILE A 813 -4.72 38.00 -11.75
CA ILE A 813 -4.77 39.01 -10.69
C ILE A 813 -3.91 40.23 -11.03
N SER A 814 -2.73 40.01 -11.62
CA SER A 814 -1.84 41.09 -12.06
C SER A 814 -0.94 40.65 -13.20
N TYR A 815 -0.73 41.54 -14.18
CA TYR A 815 0.25 41.38 -15.26
C TYR A 815 1.57 42.13 -15.00
N ASN A 816 1.69 42.82 -13.86
CA ASN A 816 2.84 43.67 -13.52
C ASN A 816 3.47 43.36 -12.15
N ILE A 817 2.87 42.44 -11.40
CA ILE A 817 3.37 41.94 -10.12
C ILE A 817 3.42 40.43 -10.22
N GLY A 818 4.59 39.87 -9.93
CA GLY A 818 4.85 38.43 -9.80
C GLY A 818 5.95 38.21 -8.77
N CYS A 819 6.49 37.00 -8.71
CA CYS A 819 7.58 36.59 -7.83
C CYS A 819 8.81 36.17 -8.65
N PRO A 820 9.78 37.06 -8.90
CA PRO A 820 11.05 36.69 -9.52
C PRO A 820 11.98 35.87 -8.61
N ALA A 821 11.72 35.84 -7.30
CA ALA A 821 12.56 35.20 -6.28
C ALA A 821 11.76 34.11 -5.55
N PRO A 822 11.66 32.88 -6.09
CA PRO A 822 10.67 31.89 -5.64
C PRO A 822 10.82 31.51 -4.15
N SER A 823 12.05 31.48 -3.63
CA SER A 823 12.38 31.24 -2.22
C SER A 823 11.99 32.37 -1.27
N THR A 824 11.18 33.33 -1.72
CA THR A 824 10.57 34.39 -0.90
C THR A 824 9.06 34.18 -0.68
N LEU A 825 8.43 33.24 -1.37
CA LEU A 825 7.01 32.93 -1.17
C LEU A 825 6.78 32.27 0.20
N ALA A 826 5.96 32.89 1.04
CA ALA A 826 5.54 32.35 2.32
C ALA A 826 4.05 32.62 2.57
N THR A 827 3.36 31.68 3.22
CA THR A 827 1.99 31.86 3.72
C THR A 827 1.99 32.10 5.22
N ALA A 828 0.99 32.84 5.73
CA ALA A 828 0.89 33.20 7.13
C ALA A 828 -0.55 33.47 7.57
N GLU A 829 -0.88 33.09 8.81
CA GLU A 829 -2.10 33.54 9.51
C GLU A 829 -1.85 34.89 10.18
N VAL A 830 -2.53 35.93 9.68
CA VAL A 830 -2.39 37.32 10.12
C VAL A 830 -3.75 37.89 10.52
N GLY A 831 -3.83 38.42 11.76
CA GLY A 831 -4.99 39.13 12.27
C GLY A 831 -5.00 40.61 11.88
N PHE A 832 -6.18 41.16 11.57
CA PHE A 832 -6.32 42.58 11.24
C PHE A 832 -6.60 43.44 12.47
N GLN A 833 -5.86 44.53 12.64
CA GLN A 833 -5.92 45.40 13.83
C GLN A 833 -7.29 46.05 14.11
N ILE A 834 -8.22 46.03 13.14
CA ILE A 834 -9.58 46.59 13.22
C ILE A 834 -10.60 45.52 13.67
N ALA A 835 -10.25 44.23 13.58
CA ALA A 835 -11.06 43.11 14.03
C ALA A 835 -10.13 41.97 14.50
N GLN A 836 -9.66 42.06 15.75
CA GLN A 836 -8.73 41.09 16.35
C GLN A 836 -9.28 39.64 16.39
N ASP A 837 -10.59 39.46 16.25
CA ASP A 837 -11.26 38.16 16.21
C ASP A 837 -11.32 37.52 14.80
N VAL A 838 -10.69 38.12 13.77
CA VAL A 838 -10.68 37.62 12.40
C VAL A 838 -9.26 37.54 11.84
N GLU A 839 -8.65 36.38 12.00
CA GLU A 839 -7.41 35.98 11.32
C GLU A 839 -7.71 35.57 9.87
N ARG A 840 -6.78 35.84 8.95
CA ARG A 840 -6.82 35.39 7.55
C ARG A 840 -5.49 34.78 7.15
N ASN A 841 -5.53 33.86 6.18
CA ASN A 841 -4.32 33.43 5.49
C ASN A 841 -3.94 34.45 4.43
N VAL A 842 -2.68 34.87 4.44
CA VAL A 842 -2.10 35.75 3.43
C VAL A 842 -0.90 35.06 2.80
N ALA A 843 -0.65 35.30 1.52
CA ALA A 843 0.62 34.98 0.88
C ALA A 843 1.48 36.24 0.80
N MET A 844 2.79 36.10 0.99
CA MET A 844 3.76 37.19 0.91
C MET A 844 4.92 36.74 0.05
N TRP A 845 5.46 37.64 -0.77
CA TRP A 845 6.62 37.36 -1.60
C TRP A 845 7.36 38.65 -1.99
N LEU A 846 8.57 38.51 -2.54
CA LEU A 846 9.30 39.63 -3.13
C LEU A 846 8.94 39.77 -4.62
N SER A 847 8.47 40.94 -5.04
CA SER A 847 8.34 41.32 -6.46
C SER A 847 9.50 42.22 -6.90
N TYR A 848 9.66 42.46 -8.21
CA TYR A 848 10.59 43.50 -8.70
C TYR A 848 10.28 44.91 -8.19
N SER A 849 9.04 45.18 -7.75
CA SER A 849 8.62 46.44 -7.14
C SER A 849 8.79 46.49 -5.60
N GLY A 850 9.35 45.43 -5.01
CA GLY A 850 9.48 45.24 -3.57
C GLY A 850 8.53 44.18 -3.00
N PRO A 851 8.57 43.95 -1.68
CA PRO A 851 7.72 42.97 -1.01
C PRO A 851 6.23 43.29 -1.14
N VAL A 852 5.42 42.26 -1.36
CA VAL A 852 3.97 42.36 -1.48
C VAL A 852 3.28 41.31 -0.61
N LEU A 853 2.02 41.58 -0.26
CA LEU A 853 1.12 40.69 0.48
C LEU A 853 -0.18 40.52 -0.31
N PHE A 854 -0.72 39.32 -0.37
CA PHE A 854 -1.99 38.99 -1.03
C PHE A 854 -2.94 38.34 -0.02
N ASP A 855 -4.17 38.85 0.08
CA ASP A 855 -5.18 38.37 1.04
C ASP A 855 -6.20 37.38 0.43
N GLY A 856 -5.93 36.89 -0.78
CA GLY A 856 -6.87 36.11 -1.59
C GLY A 856 -7.76 36.95 -2.51
N ALA A 857 -7.77 38.28 -2.39
CA ALA A 857 -8.54 39.18 -3.26
C ALA A 857 -7.70 40.31 -3.87
N VAL A 858 -6.78 40.93 -3.10
CA VAL A 858 -6.02 42.12 -3.50
C VAL A 858 -4.54 41.98 -3.13
N ILE A 859 -3.66 42.46 -4.01
CA ILE A 859 -2.21 42.56 -3.74
C ILE A 859 -1.89 43.93 -3.14
N TYR A 860 -1.26 43.93 -1.97
CA TYR A 860 -0.84 45.10 -1.20
C TYR A 860 0.70 45.22 -1.20
N PRO A 861 1.28 46.27 -1.80
CA PRO A 861 2.72 46.52 -1.73
C PRO A 861 3.13 47.08 -0.36
N ILE A 862 4.20 46.53 0.23
CA ILE A 862 4.76 46.99 1.50
C ILE A 862 5.50 48.31 1.29
N LYS A 863 5.06 49.37 1.99
CA LYS A 863 5.53 50.75 1.79
C LYS A 863 6.71 51.14 2.67
N GLY A 864 7.49 52.10 2.18
CA GLY A 864 8.61 52.72 2.90
C GLY A 864 9.99 52.20 2.52
N ILE A 865 10.04 51.12 1.74
CA ILE A 865 11.26 50.51 1.19
C ILE A 865 11.30 50.53 -0.35
N ASP A 866 10.30 51.15 -0.99
CA ASP A 866 10.11 51.19 -2.45
C ASP A 866 11.38 51.66 -3.21
N LYS A 867 12.15 52.59 -2.61
CA LYS A 867 13.42 53.13 -3.17
C LYS A 867 14.55 52.11 -3.37
N TYR A 868 14.47 50.93 -2.75
CA TYR A 868 15.44 49.85 -2.93
C TYR A 868 15.11 48.96 -4.15
N PHE A 869 13.90 49.11 -4.69
CA PHE A 869 13.36 48.29 -5.78
C PHE A 869 13.02 49.13 -7.04
N ASP A 870 13.02 50.46 -6.94
CA ASP A 870 12.94 51.36 -8.10
C ASP A 870 14.27 51.41 -8.89
N PRO A 871 14.32 50.99 -10.16
CA PRO A 871 15.53 51.05 -10.99
C PRO A 871 16.08 52.46 -11.25
N GLN A 872 15.31 53.53 -10.97
CA GLN A 872 15.75 54.92 -11.08
C GLN A 872 16.42 55.45 -9.80
N SER A 873 16.37 54.70 -8.71
CA SER A 873 16.95 55.06 -7.42
C SER A 873 18.44 54.75 -7.35
N ASN A 874 19.22 55.63 -6.73
CA ASN A 874 20.63 55.37 -6.40
C ASN A 874 20.80 54.23 -5.37
N ASP A 875 19.73 53.89 -4.63
CA ASP A 875 19.71 52.82 -3.64
C ASP A 875 19.19 51.48 -4.21
N TYR A 876 18.97 51.38 -5.53
CA TYR A 876 18.44 50.18 -6.17
C TYR A 876 19.33 48.94 -5.95
N LEU A 877 18.73 47.85 -5.48
CA LEU A 877 19.45 46.62 -5.14
C LEU A 877 19.89 45.81 -6.36
N GLY A 878 19.27 46.02 -7.54
CA GLY A 878 19.56 45.29 -8.76
C GLY A 878 18.73 44.00 -8.92
N ALA A 879 18.29 43.72 -10.15
CA ALA A 879 17.39 42.61 -10.47
C ALA A 879 17.98 41.23 -10.08
N SER A 880 19.28 41.02 -10.28
CA SER A 880 19.96 39.77 -9.91
C SER A 880 19.94 39.50 -8.40
N ASN A 881 20.05 40.55 -7.59
CA ASN A 881 20.05 40.42 -6.12
C ASN A 881 18.61 40.24 -5.60
N ILE A 882 17.62 40.82 -6.29
CA ILE A 882 16.20 40.55 -6.07
C ILE A 882 15.91 39.08 -6.37
N GLU A 883 16.29 38.56 -7.54
CA GLU A 883 16.07 37.16 -7.96
C GLU A 883 16.75 36.14 -7.03
N ALA A 884 17.92 36.48 -6.45
CA ALA A 884 18.63 35.66 -5.47
C ALA A 884 18.18 35.87 -4.00
N ALA A 885 17.05 36.54 -3.76
CA ALA A 885 16.54 36.77 -2.41
C ALA A 885 15.90 35.52 -1.79
N THR A 886 15.94 35.44 -0.46
CA THR A 886 15.31 34.38 0.34
C THR A 886 14.45 35.01 1.44
N GLY A 887 13.28 34.46 1.70
CA GLY A 887 12.32 34.96 2.68
C GLY A 887 11.63 33.85 3.44
N TRP A 888 11.17 34.15 4.66
CA TRP A 888 10.47 33.20 5.51
C TRP A 888 9.57 33.92 6.51
N TYR A 889 8.55 33.23 7.01
CA TYR A 889 7.69 33.74 8.07
C TYR A 889 8.08 33.16 9.44
N ASP A 890 8.24 34.02 10.44
CA ASP A 890 8.41 33.59 11.83
C ASP A 890 7.03 33.49 12.51
N GLN A 891 6.52 32.28 12.67
CA GLN A 891 5.22 32.02 13.30
C GLN A 891 5.15 32.45 14.78
N THR A 892 6.30 32.52 15.47
CA THR A 892 6.38 32.91 16.90
C THR A 892 6.22 34.41 17.07
N HIS A 893 6.79 35.18 16.14
CA HIS A 893 6.87 36.64 16.22
C HIS A 893 5.96 37.36 15.22
N LYS A 894 5.34 36.60 14.33
CA LYS A 894 4.42 37.03 13.28
C LYS A 894 5.06 38.00 12.27
N GLU A 895 6.35 37.80 12.00
CA GLU A 895 7.20 38.65 11.14
C GLU A 895 7.57 37.93 9.84
N TYR A 896 7.39 38.59 8.69
CA TYR A 896 7.98 38.15 7.42
C TYR A 896 9.39 38.73 7.29
N ASN A 897 10.37 37.84 7.19
CA ASN A 897 11.79 38.15 7.11
C ASN A 897 12.28 38.04 5.68
N LEU A 898 13.17 38.94 5.27
CA LEU A 898 13.77 38.94 3.94
C LEU A 898 15.29 39.13 4.02
N ARG A 899 16.01 38.22 3.35
CA ARG A 899 17.46 38.26 3.17
C ARG A 899 17.76 38.50 1.69
N ILE A 900 18.48 39.60 1.43
CA ILE A 900 19.03 39.92 0.11
C ILE A 900 20.54 39.90 0.22
N SER A 901 21.18 39.02 -0.55
CA SER A 901 22.65 38.90 -0.57
C SER A 901 23.22 39.92 -1.57
N THR A 902 24.12 40.80 -1.12
CA THR A 902 24.81 41.82 -1.94
C THR A 902 26.33 41.70 -1.86
#